data_AF-F7YV27-F1
#
_entry.id   AF-F7YV27-F1
#
_cell.length_a   1.000
_cell.length_b   1.000
_cell.length_c   1.000
_cell.angle_alpha   90.00
_cell.angle_beta   90.00
_cell.angle_gamma   90.00
#
_symmetry.space_group_name_H-M   'P 1'
#
loop_
_entity.id
_entity.type
_entity.pdbx_description
1 polymer ?
#
loop_
_entity_poly.entity_id
_entity_poly.type
_entity_poly.pdbx_seq_one_letter_code
_entity_poly.pdbx_strand_id
1 'polypeptide(L)'
;MRKIALFLGICLSLFMLTFLYRESTKGLDSPESRLPTGLIIYYSDGAPMVLSRSFWKNLDEIPPHLINALLASEDKHFYEHFGVDIFGIARAIVRNINRGTIAEGGSTITQQLARTLYLSPERSWSRKIRETFIALWLERIRTKDEILEMYLNSVYLGNGLYGFASASKYYFGKDLSQINLQEAAVLVATVRSPGNYNPFKNPEVSKKVATTVINAMVREGYLDQQESRKVIEELKEMTFAKSVNTSVDEEVFWRVVRELKEIGYGLSELRQGYKIYTTLDRKLMMASFGYDDKTAIEAINPITGAIYVYRGIGLTYPEGQRQIGSAIKPLYYYLALLEGWQPDSKLFDLPIKIGDWTPENFDKQYKGTVTLSQALIESRNIPSVNLFMQLGMENVVKFLQDELKLNGYYPSDLTISLGTLETSPEEILKCYAAIFNGGVVVKPYVVERVEDPLGRVVYRATPKVLGVVRSRKVDTLTASTILLDIMKQVVEKGTGVRAKQKVPVAGKTGTSEKTAWFIGGDLKILLSVSVDGTELTGGVHAAPIWSKIISYYDYTGNFPSWKVTKQQIARVIPTGFIIDSERIIQWIEDGSLSEDALLSLLDQMDNKMVLEVLSVLNQRSPEFARNLWDKLKTKRVW
;
A
#
# COMPACT_ATOMS: atom_id res chain seq x y z
N MET A 1 -64.79 20.59 -30.36
CA MET A 1 -63.50 21.12 -29.86
C MET A 1 -62.89 20.29 -28.71
N ARG A 2 -63.58 20.04 -27.58
CA ARG A 2 -63.02 19.27 -26.43
C ARG A 2 -62.50 17.86 -26.78
N LYS A 3 -63.21 17.09 -27.61
CA LYS A 3 -62.76 15.75 -28.04
C LYS A 3 -61.50 15.78 -28.92
N ILE A 4 -61.37 16.80 -29.77
CA ILE A 4 -60.20 16.99 -30.66
C ILE A 4 -58.98 17.44 -29.83
N ALA A 5 -59.16 18.35 -28.88
CA ALA A 5 -58.10 18.77 -27.96
C ALA A 5 -57.60 17.61 -27.08
N LEU A 6 -58.51 16.76 -26.59
CA LEU A 6 -58.15 15.55 -25.84
C LEU A 6 -57.36 14.56 -26.71
N PHE A 7 -57.82 14.32 -27.94
CA PHE A 7 -57.14 13.43 -28.88
C PHE A 7 -55.74 13.94 -29.25
N LEU A 8 -55.59 15.24 -29.55
CA LEU A 8 -54.30 15.88 -29.81
C LEU A 8 -53.38 15.81 -28.59
N GLY A 9 -53.91 16.02 -27.38
CA GLY A 9 -53.16 15.90 -26.14
C GLY A 9 -52.62 14.48 -25.89
N ILE A 10 -53.43 13.45 -26.17
CA ILE A 10 -53.00 12.04 -26.09
C ILE A 10 -51.92 11.75 -27.13
N CYS A 11 -52.10 12.21 -28.38
CA CYS A 11 -51.12 12.01 -29.45
C CYS A 11 -49.78 12.68 -29.12
N LEU A 12 -49.80 13.91 -28.60
CA LEU A 12 -48.59 14.62 -28.19
C LEU A 12 -47.89 13.92 -27.01
N SER A 13 -48.66 13.39 -26.06
CA SER A 13 -48.14 12.64 -24.91
C SER A 13 -47.48 11.33 -25.35
N LEU A 14 -48.11 10.58 -26.26
CA LEU A 14 -47.55 9.36 -26.85
C LEU A 14 -46.28 9.66 -27.66
N PHE A 15 -46.27 10.75 -28.44
CA PHE A 15 -45.09 11.19 -29.17
C PHE A 15 -43.94 11.53 -28.20
N MET A 16 -44.20 12.30 -27.15
CA MET A 16 -43.21 12.65 -26.13
C MET A 16 -42.67 11.41 -25.40
N LEU A 17 -43.54 10.48 -24.99
CA LEU A 17 -43.10 9.22 -24.36
C LEU A 17 -42.24 8.38 -25.30
N THR A 18 -42.61 8.30 -26.57
CA THR A 18 -41.84 7.56 -27.58
C THR A 18 -40.49 8.22 -27.86
N PHE A 19 -40.46 9.55 -27.93
CA PHE A 19 -39.24 10.33 -28.07
C PHE A 19 -38.30 10.11 -26.87
N LEU A 20 -38.81 10.23 -25.64
CA LEU A 20 -38.03 10.00 -24.42
C LEU A 20 -37.55 8.56 -24.30
N TYR A 21 -38.34 7.56 -24.70
CA TYR A 21 -37.92 6.17 -24.75
C TYR A 21 -36.75 5.99 -25.72
N ARG A 22 -36.87 6.50 -26.96
CA ARG A 22 -35.78 6.45 -27.95
C ARG A 22 -34.52 7.13 -27.45
N GLU A 23 -34.62 8.35 -26.92
CA GLU A 23 -33.46 9.08 -26.41
C GLU A 23 -32.83 8.39 -25.18
N SER A 24 -33.63 7.73 -24.34
CA SER A 24 -33.12 7.01 -23.16
C SER A 24 -32.47 5.66 -23.48
N THR A 25 -32.75 5.09 -24.65
CA THR A 25 -32.31 3.74 -25.05
C THR A 25 -31.34 3.74 -26.24
N LYS A 26 -31.13 4.90 -26.86
CA LYS A 26 -30.24 5.07 -28.01
C LYS A 26 -28.78 4.77 -27.61
N GLY A 27 -28.17 3.84 -28.34
CA GLY A 27 -26.75 3.49 -28.16
C GLY A 27 -26.45 2.71 -26.89
N LEU A 28 -27.46 2.10 -26.24
CA LEU A 28 -27.20 1.15 -25.16
C LEU A 28 -26.58 -0.14 -25.72
N ASP A 29 -25.47 -0.56 -25.12
CA ASP A 29 -24.84 -1.85 -25.40
C ASP A 29 -25.70 -3.01 -24.85
N SER A 30 -25.34 -4.25 -25.18
CA SER A 30 -26.04 -5.41 -24.62
C SER A 30 -25.87 -5.48 -23.09
N PRO A 31 -26.88 -5.93 -22.33
CA PRO A 31 -26.78 -6.00 -20.87
C PRO A 31 -25.66 -6.91 -20.39
N GLU A 32 -25.31 -7.95 -21.15
CA GLU A 32 -24.22 -8.87 -20.84
C GLU A 32 -22.87 -8.15 -20.75
N SER A 33 -22.63 -7.18 -21.63
CA SER A 33 -21.39 -6.38 -21.64
C SER A 33 -21.28 -5.45 -20.43
N ARG A 34 -22.38 -5.23 -19.71
CA ARG A 34 -22.48 -4.34 -18.55
C ARG A 34 -22.57 -5.10 -17.23
N LEU A 35 -22.73 -6.43 -17.29
CA LEU A 35 -22.72 -7.25 -16.09
C LEU A 35 -21.37 -7.10 -15.39
N PRO A 36 -21.35 -6.90 -14.07
CA PRO A 36 -20.12 -6.80 -13.32
C PRO A 36 -19.42 -8.16 -13.32
N THR A 37 -18.57 -8.44 -14.30
CA THR A 37 -17.59 -9.51 -14.15
C THR A 37 -16.51 -8.99 -13.21
N GLY A 38 -16.29 -9.68 -12.10
CA GLY A 38 -15.32 -9.23 -11.12
C GLY A 38 -13.92 -9.14 -11.73
N LEU A 39 -13.14 -8.15 -11.30
CA LEU A 39 -11.71 -8.13 -11.55
C LEU A 39 -11.08 -9.36 -10.89
N ILE A 40 -10.47 -10.25 -11.66
CA ILE A 40 -9.75 -11.40 -11.12
C ILE A 40 -8.27 -11.04 -11.09
N ILE A 41 -7.71 -10.94 -9.88
CA ILE A 41 -6.29 -10.66 -9.68
C ILE A 41 -5.60 -11.94 -9.22
N TYR A 42 -4.48 -12.28 -9.85
CA TYR A 42 -3.65 -13.44 -9.57
C TYR A 42 -2.30 -13.03 -8.98
N TYR A 43 -1.78 -13.85 -8.07
CA TYR A 43 -0.37 -13.82 -7.67
C TYR A 43 0.53 -14.24 -8.84
N SER A 44 1.84 -14.05 -8.67
CA SER A 44 2.87 -14.42 -9.66
C SER A 44 2.90 -15.92 -9.99
N ASP A 45 2.45 -16.79 -9.07
CA ASP A 45 2.35 -18.24 -9.31
C ASP A 45 1.03 -18.66 -9.98
N GLY A 46 0.19 -17.69 -10.37
CA GLY A 46 -1.10 -17.92 -11.01
C GLY A 46 -2.21 -18.33 -10.03
N ALA A 47 -1.96 -18.36 -8.72
CA ALA A 47 -3.02 -18.55 -7.74
C ALA A 47 -3.91 -17.28 -7.66
N PRO A 48 -5.24 -17.40 -7.57
CA PRO A 48 -6.12 -16.25 -7.42
C PRO A 48 -5.88 -15.55 -6.06
N MET A 49 -5.65 -14.24 -6.10
CA MET A 49 -5.53 -13.35 -4.93
C MET A 49 -6.86 -12.71 -4.58
N VAL A 50 -7.53 -12.13 -5.58
CA VAL A 50 -8.90 -11.60 -5.47
C VAL A 50 -9.79 -12.52 -6.29
N LEU A 51 -10.56 -13.36 -5.61
CA LEU A 51 -11.64 -14.10 -6.25
C LEU A 51 -12.74 -13.10 -6.62
N SER A 52 -13.18 -13.16 -7.88
CA SER A 52 -14.24 -12.35 -8.46
C SER A 52 -15.33 -12.03 -7.43
N ARG A 53 -15.62 -10.73 -7.24
CA ARG A 53 -16.77 -10.29 -6.44
C ARG A 53 -18.11 -10.52 -7.14
N SER A 54 -18.15 -11.24 -8.28
CA SER A 54 -19.34 -11.83 -8.92
C SER A 54 -19.05 -13.27 -9.38
N PHE A 55 -19.61 -14.27 -8.71
CA PHE A 55 -19.72 -15.63 -9.26
C PHE A 55 -21.00 -15.72 -10.06
N TRP A 56 -20.90 -15.92 -11.37
CA TRP A 56 -22.08 -16.18 -12.18
C TRP A 56 -22.69 -17.53 -11.80
N LYS A 57 -23.99 -17.53 -11.55
CA LYS A 57 -24.80 -18.72 -11.38
C LYS A 57 -25.97 -18.67 -12.34
N ASN A 58 -26.13 -19.73 -13.12
CA ASN A 58 -27.33 -19.89 -13.93
C ASN A 58 -28.54 -20.02 -13.01
N LEU A 59 -29.71 -19.59 -13.47
CA LEU A 59 -30.91 -19.51 -12.65
C LEU A 59 -31.31 -20.87 -12.04
N ASP A 60 -31.04 -21.96 -12.75
CA ASP A 60 -31.29 -23.34 -12.32
C ASP A 60 -30.35 -23.83 -11.21
N GLU A 61 -29.18 -23.19 -11.03
CA GLU A 61 -28.26 -23.46 -9.92
C GLU A 61 -28.63 -22.71 -8.63
N ILE A 62 -29.58 -21.77 -8.69
CA ILE A 62 -29.95 -20.91 -7.57
C ILE A 62 -31.07 -21.58 -6.76
N PRO A 63 -30.94 -21.65 -5.41
CA PRO A 63 -31.96 -22.30 -4.60
C PRO A 63 -33.36 -21.67 -4.79
N PRO A 64 -34.42 -22.47 -4.99
CA PRO A 64 -35.77 -21.96 -5.19
C PRO A 64 -36.25 -21.07 -4.03
N HIS A 65 -35.85 -21.39 -2.81
CA HIS A 65 -36.21 -20.60 -1.63
C HIS A 65 -35.60 -19.19 -1.63
N LEU A 66 -34.42 -18.99 -2.24
CA LEU A 66 -33.83 -17.67 -2.42
C LEU A 66 -34.60 -16.86 -3.45
N ILE A 67 -34.96 -17.49 -4.58
CA ILE A 67 -35.79 -16.87 -5.62
C ILE A 67 -37.13 -16.44 -5.02
N ASN A 68 -37.83 -17.34 -4.31
CA ASN A 68 -39.11 -17.05 -3.66
C ASN A 68 -38.99 -15.92 -2.63
N ALA A 69 -37.92 -15.91 -1.82
CA ALA A 69 -37.66 -14.83 -0.86
C ALA A 69 -37.47 -13.48 -1.56
N LEU A 70 -36.69 -13.46 -2.65
CA LEU A 70 -36.45 -12.26 -3.44
C LEU A 70 -37.76 -11.74 -4.06
N LEU A 71 -38.51 -12.59 -4.74
CA LEU A 71 -39.76 -12.22 -5.40
C LEU A 71 -40.80 -11.72 -4.37
N ALA A 72 -41.00 -12.45 -3.27
CA ALA A 72 -41.94 -12.06 -2.22
C ALA A 72 -41.61 -10.69 -1.58
N SER A 73 -40.31 -10.37 -1.49
CA SER A 73 -39.81 -9.16 -0.83
C SER A 73 -39.69 -7.96 -1.75
N GLU A 74 -39.20 -8.15 -2.98
CA GLU A 74 -38.83 -7.07 -3.89
C GLU A 74 -39.84 -6.84 -5.02
N ASP A 75 -40.40 -7.91 -5.60
CA ASP A 75 -41.26 -7.80 -6.78
C ASP A 75 -42.15 -9.04 -6.98
N LYS A 76 -43.26 -9.09 -6.24
CA LYS A 76 -44.08 -10.30 -6.16
C LYS A 76 -44.87 -10.65 -7.43
N HIS A 77 -45.12 -9.66 -8.29
CA HIS A 77 -45.76 -9.86 -9.59
C HIS A 77 -44.73 -9.80 -10.72
N PHE A 78 -43.46 -10.11 -10.43
CA PHE A 78 -42.36 -9.98 -11.38
C PHE A 78 -42.66 -10.62 -12.74
N TYR A 79 -43.27 -11.80 -12.76
CA TYR A 79 -43.61 -12.51 -14.00
C TYR A 79 -44.87 -11.99 -14.72
N GLU A 80 -45.66 -11.12 -14.09
CA GLU A 80 -46.94 -10.64 -14.61
C GLU A 80 -46.83 -9.27 -15.30
N HIS A 81 -45.93 -8.42 -14.84
CA HIS A 81 -45.75 -7.07 -15.39
C HIS A 81 -44.67 -7.02 -16.48
N PHE A 82 -44.63 -5.93 -17.26
CA PHE A 82 -43.60 -5.69 -18.28
C PHE A 82 -42.75 -4.49 -17.87
N GLY A 83 -41.61 -4.74 -17.23
CA GLY A 83 -40.63 -3.74 -16.77
C GLY A 83 -41.07 -2.91 -15.56
N VAL A 84 -42.35 -2.54 -15.47
CA VAL A 84 -42.90 -1.68 -14.41
C VAL A 84 -44.26 -2.21 -13.95
N ASP A 85 -44.45 -2.40 -12.65
CA ASP A 85 -45.75 -2.77 -12.06
C ASP A 85 -46.66 -1.52 -11.91
N ILE A 86 -47.40 -1.20 -12.97
CA ILE A 86 -48.33 -0.05 -12.99
C ILE A 86 -49.42 -0.19 -11.91
N PHE A 87 -49.96 -1.40 -11.74
CA PHE A 87 -50.99 -1.66 -10.73
C PHE A 87 -50.39 -1.60 -9.32
N GLY A 88 -49.15 -2.05 -9.14
CA GLY A 88 -48.36 -1.91 -7.91
C GLY A 88 -48.13 -0.46 -7.52
N ILE A 89 -47.73 0.38 -8.49
CA ILE A 89 -47.57 1.82 -8.29
C ILE A 89 -48.90 2.46 -7.88
N ALA A 90 -49.99 2.16 -8.59
CA ALA A 90 -51.32 2.69 -8.27
C ALA A 90 -51.77 2.28 -6.86
N ARG A 91 -51.61 1.00 -6.50
CA ARG A 91 -51.90 0.47 -5.15
C ARG A 91 -51.04 1.14 -4.08
N ALA A 92 -49.75 1.36 -4.36
CA ALA A 92 -48.83 2.01 -3.44
C ALA A 92 -49.23 3.47 -3.19
N ILE A 93 -49.63 4.20 -4.23
CA ILE A 93 -50.12 5.59 -4.11
C ILE A 93 -51.37 5.63 -3.22
N VAL A 94 -52.37 4.79 -3.48
CA VAL A 94 -53.61 4.73 -2.67
C VAL A 94 -53.29 4.40 -1.21
N ARG A 95 -52.39 3.43 -0.96
CA ARG A 95 -51.95 3.07 0.39
C ARG A 95 -51.19 4.20 1.09
N ASN A 96 -50.36 4.95 0.37
CA ASN A 96 -49.56 6.05 0.92
C ASN A 96 -50.45 7.26 1.29
N ILE A 97 -51.48 7.55 0.48
CA ILE A 97 -52.50 8.56 0.80
C ILE A 97 -53.22 8.19 2.10
N ASN A 98 -53.54 6.91 2.30
CA ASN A 98 -54.21 6.42 3.51
C ASN A 98 -53.31 6.35 4.77
N ARG A 99 -51.97 6.40 4.63
CA ARG A 99 -51.01 6.24 5.75
C ARG A 99 -50.17 7.49 6.06
N GLY A 100 -50.38 8.60 5.34
CA GLY A 100 -49.69 9.87 5.57
C GLY A 100 -48.16 9.83 5.41
N THR A 101 -47.59 8.75 4.86
CA THR A 101 -46.15 8.54 4.72
C THR A 101 -45.83 8.03 3.32
N ILE A 102 -44.73 8.52 2.73
CA ILE A 102 -44.23 8.04 1.44
C ILE A 102 -43.49 6.72 1.71
N ALA A 103 -44.07 5.59 1.32
CA ALA A 103 -43.38 4.31 1.38
C ALA A 103 -42.34 4.21 0.24
N GLU A 104 -41.07 4.02 0.58
CA GLU A 104 -40.05 3.48 -0.32
C GLU A 104 -40.43 2.03 -0.66
N GLY A 105 -40.55 1.67 -1.94
CA GLY A 105 -40.78 0.27 -2.33
C GLY A 105 -41.64 0.01 -3.58
N GLY A 106 -41.60 0.90 -4.58
CA GLY A 106 -42.35 0.73 -5.84
C GLY A 106 -41.50 0.41 -7.07
N SER A 107 -40.23 0.00 -6.90
CA SER A 107 -39.36 -0.32 -8.05
C SER A 107 -39.31 -1.82 -8.29
N THR A 108 -39.50 -2.23 -9.54
CA THR A 108 -39.44 -3.64 -9.96
C THR A 108 -38.01 -4.17 -10.01
N ILE A 109 -37.83 -5.49 -10.03
CA ILE A 109 -36.49 -6.10 -10.21
C ILE A 109 -35.84 -5.61 -11.50
N THR A 110 -36.60 -5.49 -12.60
CA THR A 110 -36.10 -4.98 -13.88
C THR A 110 -35.64 -3.52 -13.78
N GLN A 111 -36.36 -2.67 -13.05
CA GLN A 111 -35.94 -1.29 -12.79
C GLN A 111 -34.66 -1.23 -11.94
N GLN A 112 -34.55 -2.11 -10.94
CA GLN A 112 -33.33 -2.19 -10.14
C GLN A 112 -32.13 -2.69 -10.96
N LEU A 113 -32.34 -3.63 -11.87
CA LEU A 113 -31.32 -4.09 -12.84
C LEU A 113 -30.89 -2.97 -13.78
N ALA A 114 -31.86 -2.26 -14.39
CA ALA A 114 -31.60 -1.11 -15.25
C ALA A 114 -30.76 -0.03 -14.55
N ARG A 115 -31.10 0.26 -13.29
CA ARG A 115 -30.34 1.18 -12.45
C ARG A 115 -28.90 0.71 -12.23
N THR A 116 -28.71 -0.59 -12.02
CA THR A 116 -27.40 -1.18 -11.73
C THR A 116 -26.49 -1.21 -12.96
N LEU A 117 -27.03 -1.51 -14.15
CA LEU A 117 -26.22 -1.70 -15.36
C LEU A 117 -25.94 -0.40 -16.15
N TYR A 118 -26.87 0.56 -16.14
CA TYR A 118 -26.83 1.66 -17.12
C TYR A 118 -26.86 3.07 -16.52
N LEU A 119 -27.11 3.23 -15.22
CA LEU A 119 -27.34 4.54 -14.62
C LEU A 119 -26.32 4.87 -13.53
N SER A 120 -26.05 6.16 -13.35
CA SER A 120 -25.25 6.66 -12.24
C SER A 120 -26.03 6.64 -10.92
N PRO A 121 -25.35 6.66 -9.76
CA PRO A 121 -26.00 6.63 -8.44
C PRO A 121 -26.84 7.87 -8.08
N GLU A 122 -26.77 8.94 -8.87
CA GLU A 122 -27.39 10.24 -8.56
C GLU A 122 -28.92 10.16 -8.40
N ARG A 123 -29.48 10.73 -7.35
CA ARG A 123 -30.95 10.71 -7.15
C ARG A 123 -31.62 11.88 -7.85
N SER A 124 -32.13 11.67 -9.06
CA SER A 124 -32.91 12.65 -9.81
C SER A 124 -34.17 12.05 -10.45
N TRP A 125 -35.19 12.89 -10.68
CA TRP A 125 -36.42 12.49 -11.37
C TRP A 125 -36.15 12.10 -12.83
N SER A 126 -35.21 12.78 -13.50
CA SER A 126 -34.77 12.44 -14.86
C SER A 126 -34.13 11.06 -14.93
N ARG A 127 -33.28 10.70 -13.95
CA ARG A 127 -32.73 9.34 -13.84
C ARG A 127 -33.85 8.32 -13.64
N LYS A 128 -34.84 8.59 -12.79
CA LYS A 128 -35.95 7.64 -12.55
C LYS A 128 -36.80 7.40 -13.79
N ILE A 129 -37.00 8.43 -14.63
CA ILE A 129 -37.66 8.28 -15.94
C ILE A 129 -36.82 7.40 -16.88
N ARG A 130 -35.51 7.65 -16.97
CA ARG A 130 -34.59 6.80 -17.75
C ARG A 130 -34.59 5.35 -17.26
N GLU A 131 -34.55 5.12 -15.96
CA GLU A 131 -34.63 3.78 -15.34
C GLU A 131 -35.86 3.00 -15.82
N THR A 132 -37.02 3.65 -15.85
CA THR A 132 -38.26 3.06 -16.36
C THR A 132 -38.16 2.70 -17.84
N PHE A 133 -37.66 3.60 -18.69
CA PHE A 133 -37.53 3.31 -20.12
C PHE A 133 -36.49 2.22 -20.42
N ILE A 134 -35.39 2.19 -19.68
CA ILE A 134 -34.38 1.13 -19.80
C ILE A 134 -34.95 -0.21 -19.31
N ALA A 135 -35.76 -0.23 -18.25
CA ALA A 135 -36.44 -1.45 -17.80
C ALA A 135 -37.39 -2.00 -18.87
N LEU A 136 -38.20 -1.13 -19.49
CA LEU A 136 -39.07 -1.52 -20.62
C LEU A 136 -38.26 -2.01 -21.83
N TRP A 137 -37.08 -1.45 -22.06
CA TRP A 137 -36.18 -1.90 -23.11
C TRP A 137 -35.56 -3.26 -22.78
N LEU A 138 -35.08 -3.49 -21.56
CA LEU A 138 -34.56 -4.79 -21.12
C LEU A 138 -35.58 -5.92 -21.33
N GLU A 139 -36.83 -5.71 -20.93
CA GLU A 139 -37.91 -6.71 -21.08
C GLU A 139 -38.31 -6.94 -22.54
N ARG A 140 -38.00 -6.01 -23.44
CA ARG A 140 -38.21 -6.19 -24.87
C ARG A 140 -37.15 -7.10 -25.49
N ILE A 141 -35.93 -7.10 -24.94
CA ILE A 141 -34.78 -7.81 -25.53
C ILE A 141 -34.37 -9.06 -24.76
N ARG A 142 -34.91 -9.28 -23.55
CA ARG A 142 -34.60 -10.39 -22.67
C ARG A 142 -35.85 -10.97 -22.02
N THR A 143 -35.81 -12.26 -21.71
CA THR A 143 -36.88 -12.96 -21.00
C THR A 143 -36.85 -12.61 -19.50
N LYS A 144 -37.94 -12.94 -18.79
CA LYS A 144 -38.01 -12.75 -17.32
C LYS A 144 -36.93 -13.53 -16.59
N ASP A 145 -36.65 -14.76 -17.03
CA ASP A 145 -35.64 -15.62 -16.44
C ASP A 145 -34.23 -15.03 -16.63
N GLU A 146 -33.92 -14.55 -17.84
CA GLU A 146 -32.65 -13.88 -18.12
C GLU A 146 -32.48 -12.60 -17.28
N ILE A 147 -33.55 -11.81 -17.12
CA ILE A 147 -33.54 -10.61 -16.27
C ILE A 147 -33.29 -10.97 -14.81
N LEU A 148 -33.97 -12.00 -14.31
CA LEU A 148 -33.83 -12.45 -12.94
C LEU A 148 -32.42 -13.02 -12.68
N GLU A 149 -31.89 -13.80 -13.61
CA GLU A 149 -30.52 -14.32 -13.56
C GLU A 149 -29.49 -13.19 -13.55
N MET A 150 -29.59 -12.24 -14.47
CA MET A 150 -28.72 -11.07 -14.50
C MET A 150 -28.80 -10.27 -13.20
N TYR A 151 -29.99 -10.08 -12.65
CA TYR A 151 -30.18 -9.39 -11.38
C TYR A 151 -29.52 -10.12 -10.21
N LEU A 152 -29.76 -11.43 -10.08
CA LEU A 152 -29.19 -12.27 -9.02
C LEU A 152 -27.66 -12.29 -9.05
N ASN A 153 -27.05 -12.07 -10.22
CA ASN A 153 -25.60 -12.05 -10.40
C ASN A 153 -24.96 -10.65 -10.36
N SER A 154 -25.76 -9.57 -10.47
CA SER A 154 -25.24 -8.21 -10.58
C SER A 154 -25.64 -7.26 -9.45
N VAL A 155 -26.61 -7.62 -8.60
CA VAL A 155 -27.07 -6.74 -7.53
C VAL A 155 -25.98 -6.49 -6.47
N TYR A 156 -25.84 -5.25 -6.00
CA TYR A 156 -24.86 -4.90 -4.98
C TYR A 156 -25.30 -5.33 -3.58
N LEU A 157 -24.46 -6.08 -2.86
CA LEU A 157 -24.75 -6.65 -1.54
C LEU A 157 -23.77 -6.19 -0.44
N GLY A 158 -23.07 -5.06 -0.67
CA GLY A 158 -22.16 -4.45 0.31
C GLY A 158 -20.73 -5.00 0.21
N ASN A 159 -19.76 -4.33 0.84
CA ASN A 159 -18.34 -4.73 0.84
C ASN A 159 -17.74 -4.92 -0.58
N GLY A 160 -18.28 -4.21 -1.58
CA GLY A 160 -17.90 -4.37 -2.98
C GLY A 160 -18.40 -5.66 -3.64
N LEU A 161 -19.24 -6.44 -2.98
CA LEU A 161 -19.79 -7.71 -3.47
C LEU A 161 -20.97 -7.46 -4.41
N TYR A 162 -20.94 -8.13 -5.56
CA TYR A 162 -22.02 -8.11 -6.55
C TYR A 162 -22.53 -9.55 -6.78
N GLY A 163 -23.84 -9.71 -6.75
CA GLY A 163 -24.51 -10.99 -6.90
C GLY A 163 -24.56 -11.85 -5.63
N PHE A 164 -25.61 -12.65 -5.52
CA PHE A 164 -25.92 -13.45 -4.34
C PHE A 164 -24.89 -14.55 -4.06
N ALA A 165 -24.28 -15.13 -5.10
CA ALA A 165 -23.29 -16.19 -4.93
C ALA A 165 -22.03 -15.69 -4.21
N SER A 166 -21.53 -14.51 -4.59
CA SER A 166 -20.40 -13.84 -3.94
C SER A 166 -20.71 -13.50 -2.48
N ALA A 167 -21.92 -12.97 -2.24
CA ALA A 167 -22.35 -12.60 -0.90
C ALA A 167 -22.55 -13.82 0.02
N SER A 168 -23.07 -14.93 -0.50
CA SER A 168 -23.18 -16.20 0.24
C SER A 168 -21.82 -16.68 0.71
N LYS A 169 -20.84 -16.74 -0.21
CA LYS A 169 -19.49 -17.19 0.11
C LYS A 169 -18.83 -16.28 1.13
N TYR A 170 -19.06 -14.98 1.02
CA TYR A 170 -18.45 -13.98 1.91
C TYR A 170 -19.10 -13.94 3.31
N TYR A 171 -20.42 -13.85 3.41
CA TYR A 171 -21.11 -13.69 4.69
C TYR A 171 -21.30 -15.01 5.46
N PHE A 172 -21.39 -16.14 4.75
CA PHE A 172 -21.69 -17.45 5.35
C PHE A 172 -20.62 -18.52 5.10
N GLY A 173 -19.66 -18.28 4.20
CA GLY A 173 -18.66 -19.29 3.83
C GLY A 173 -19.21 -20.43 2.97
N LYS A 174 -20.44 -20.31 2.46
CA LYS A 174 -21.17 -21.38 1.76
C LYS A 174 -21.24 -21.12 0.27
N ASP A 175 -21.34 -22.19 -0.52
CA ASP A 175 -21.78 -22.03 -1.91
C ASP A 175 -23.26 -21.65 -1.95
N LEU A 176 -23.67 -20.93 -3.00
CA LEU A 176 -25.04 -20.41 -3.08
C LEU A 176 -26.09 -21.52 -2.99
N SER A 177 -25.82 -22.68 -3.58
CA SER A 177 -26.71 -23.85 -3.56
C SER A 177 -26.91 -24.45 -2.16
N GLN A 178 -26.08 -24.08 -1.18
CA GLN A 178 -26.05 -24.65 0.16
C GLN A 178 -26.63 -23.74 1.24
N ILE A 179 -27.07 -22.54 0.88
CA ILE A 179 -27.66 -21.63 1.87
C ILE A 179 -29.02 -22.14 2.34
N ASN A 180 -29.36 -21.82 3.60
CA ASN A 180 -30.70 -22.05 4.14
C ASN A 180 -31.59 -20.81 3.95
N LEU A 181 -32.86 -20.94 4.37
CA LEU A 181 -33.86 -19.88 4.17
C LEU A 181 -33.54 -18.59 4.96
N GLN A 182 -33.04 -18.70 6.19
CA GLN A 182 -32.66 -17.53 6.99
C GLN A 182 -31.46 -16.78 6.38
N GLU A 183 -30.47 -17.50 5.83
CA GLU A 183 -29.36 -16.95 5.07
C GLU A 183 -29.84 -16.23 3.80
N ALA A 184 -30.75 -16.85 3.05
CA ALA A 184 -31.38 -16.24 1.88
C ALA A 184 -32.14 -14.95 2.25
N ALA A 185 -32.92 -14.98 3.33
CA ALA A 185 -33.66 -13.82 3.81
C ALA A 185 -32.73 -12.66 4.22
N VAL A 186 -31.58 -12.96 4.81
CA VAL A 186 -30.54 -11.97 5.10
C VAL A 186 -29.99 -11.34 3.81
N LEU A 187 -29.58 -12.15 2.82
CA LEU A 187 -29.05 -11.61 1.57
C LEU A 187 -30.08 -10.74 0.84
N VAL A 188 -31.34 -11.18 0.77
CA VAL A 188 -32.43 -10.41 0.16
C VAL A 188 -32.68 -9.11 0.92
N ALA A 189 -32.67 -9.14 2.26
CA ALA A 189 -32.80 -7.92 3.06
C ALA A 189 -31.67 -6.93 2.78
N THR A 190 -30.43 -7.40 2.61
CA THR A 190 -29.27 -6.56 2.34
C THR A 190 -29.40 -5.75 1.05
N VAL A 191 -30.07 -6.28 0.01
CA VAL A 191 -30.30 -5.59 -1.28
C VAL A 191 -30.88 -4.18 -1.09
N ARG A 192 -31.86 -4.03 -0.18
CA ARG A 192 -32.57 -2.77 0.05
C ARG A 192 -31.66 -1.66 0.55
N SER A 193 -30.69 -2.00 1.39
CA SER A 193 -29.73 -1.05 1.95
C SER A 193 -28.40 -1.74 2.31
N PRO A 194 -27.51 -1.98 1.32
CA PRO A 194 -26.35 -2.82 1.52
C PRO A 194 -25.34 -2.30 2.56
N GLY A 195 -25.32 -0.99 2.80
CA GLY A 195 -24.50 -0.37 3.84
C GLY A 195 -25.09 -0.48 5.25
N ASN A 196 -26.42 -0.29 5.39
CA ASN A 196 -27.08 -0.28 6.70
C ASN A 196 -27.39 -1.68 7.20
N TYR A 197 -27.75 -2.59 6.29
CA TYR A 197 -28.15 -3.97 6.58
C TYR A 197 -27.01 -4.95 6.29
N ASN A 198 -25.77 -4.48 6.41
CA ASN A 198 -24.58 -5.29 6.25
C ASN A 198 -24.45 -6.27 7.44
N PRO A 199 -24.40 -7.59 7.20
CA PRO A 199 -24.34 -8.59 8.27
C PRO A 199 -23.13 -8.47 9.21
N PHE A 200 -21.99 -7.97 8.72
CA PHE A 200 -20.78 -7.82 9.54
C PHE A 200 -20.72 -6.50 10.29
N LYS A 201 -21.30 -5.43 9.73
CA LYS A 201 -21.34 -4.12 10.38
C LYS A 201 -22.43 -4.05 11.45
N ASN A 202 -23.63 -4.54 11.11
CA ASN A 202 -24.81 -4.45 11.98
C ASN A 202 -25.57 -5.80 12.00
N PRO A 203 -25.04 -6.85 12.65
CA PRO A 203 -25.64 -8.19 12.68
C PRO A 203 -27.12 -8.20 13.09
N GLU A 204 -27.44 -7.52 14.20
CA GLU A 204 -28.78 -7.51 14.78
C GLU A 204 -29.80 -6.75 13.91
N VAL A 205 -29.36 -5.68 13.25
CA VAL A 205 -30.22 -4.96 12.28
C VAL A 205 -30.48 -5.83 11.06
N SER A 206 -29.45 -6.51 10.56
CA SER A 206 -29.56 -7.43 9.43
C SER A 206 -30.58 -8.54 9.71
N LYS A 207 -30.49 -9.19 10.89
CA LYS A 207 -31.46 -10.22 11.32
C LYS A 207 -32.87 -9.65 11.42
N LYS A 208 -33.05 -8.48 12.04
CA LYS A 208 -34.36 -7.84 12.18
C LYS A 208 -35.01 -7.53 10.83
N VAL A 209 -34.23 -7.05 9.86
CA VAL A 209 -34.76 -6.74 8.52
C VAL A 209 -35.03 -8.03 7.74
N ALA A 210 -34.21 -9.08 7.89
CA ALA A 210 -34.48 -10.39 7.31
C ALA A 210 -35.81 -11.00 7.78
N THR A 211 -36.26 -10.73 9.01
CA THR A 211 -37.61 -11.09 9.46
C THR A 211 -38.71 -10.47 8.60
N THR A 212 -38.49 -9.29 8.01
CA THR A 212 -39.46 -8.66 7.11
C THR A 212 -39.59 -9.40 5.77
N VAL A 213 -38.50 -10.03 5.31
CA VAL A 213 -38.48 -10.89 4.12
C VAL A 213 -39.26 -12.17 4.40
N ILE A 214 -38.99 -12.82 5.53
CA ILE A 214 -39.70 -14.03 5.96
C ILE A 214 -41.22 -13.77 6.06
N ASN A 215 -41.61 -12.66 6.69
CA ASN A 215 -43.02 -12.27 6.79
C ASN A 215 -43.65 -11.96 5.42
N ALA A 216 -42.86 -11.49 4.45
CA ALA A 216 -43.34 -11.30 3.08
C ALA A 216 -43.60 -12.65 2.40
N MET A 217 -42.72 -13.64 2.60
CA MET A 217 -42.91 -14.99 2.09
C MET A 217 -44.18 -15.66 2.64
N VAL A 218 -44.50 -15.46 3.91
CA VAL A 218 -45.75 -15.97 4.50
C VAL A 218 -46.98 -15.33 3.85
N ARG A 219 -46.97 -14.00 3.66
CA ARG A 219 -48.10 -13.31 3.02
C ARG A 219 -48.36 -13.76 1.59
N GLU A 220 -47.31 -14.07 0.85
CA GLU A 220 -47.42 -14.52 -0.55
C GLU A 220 -47.54 -16.05 -0.66
N GLY A 221 -47.65 -16.78 0.45
CA GLY A 221 -47.91 -18.21 0.48
C GLY A 221 -46.70 -19.12 0.19
N TYR A 222 -45.48 -18.57 0.18
CA TYR A 222 -44.24 -19.33 0.00
C TYR A 222 -43.76 -20.03 1.28
N LEU A 223 -44.29 -19.66 2.43
CA LEU A 223 -43.88 -20.19 3.73
C LEU A 223 -45.08 -20.27 4.68
N ASP A 224 -45.21 -21.37 5.41
CA ASP A 224 -46.28 -21.53 6.39
C ASP A 224 -46.06 -20.67 7.65
N GLN A 225 -47.14 -20.32 8.36
CA GLN A 225 -47.09 -19.49 9.55
C GLN A 225 -46.43 -20.20 10.75
N GLN A 226 -46.49 -21.53 10.84
CA GLN A 226 -45.79 -22.32 11.85
C GLN A 226 -44.31 -22.46 11.49
N GLU A 227 -44.00 -22.72 10.22
CA GLU A 227 -42.62 -22.82 9.73
C GLU A 227 -41.87 -21.50 9.87
N SER A 228 -42.49 -20.37 9.55
CA SER A 228 -41.89 -19.04 9.69
C SER A 228 -41.47 -18.72 11.13
N ARG A 229 -42.22 -19.18 12.13
CA ARG A 229 -41.83 -19.00 13.54
C ARG A 229 -40.52 -19.71 13.85
N LYS A 230 -40.35 -20.95 13.36
CA LYS A 230 -39.12 -21.71 13.53
C LYS A 230 -37.94 -21.00 12.85
N VAL A 231 -38.12 -20.55 11.60
CA VAL A 231 -37.08 -19.86 10.82
C VAL A 231 -36.68 -18.53 11.49
N ILE A 232 -37.64 -17.80 12.06
CA ILE A 232 -37.36 -16.55 12.79
C ILE A 232 -36.55 -16.81 14.07
N GLU A 233 -36.83 -17.89 14.80
CA GLU A 233 -36.01 -18.26 15.97
C GLU A 233 -34.60 -18.68 15.54
N GLU A 234 -34.45 -19.50 14.49
CA GLU A 234 -33.14 -19.86 13.94
C GLU A 234 -32.35 -18.64 13.44
N LEU A 235 -33.03 -17.64 12.86
CA LEU A 235 -32.42 -16.39 12.40
C LEU A 235 -31.88 -15.54 13.56
N LYS A 236 -32.51 -15.56 14.74
CA LYS A 236 -32.02 -14.83 15.92
C LYS A 236 -30.71 -15.43 16.43
N GLU A 237 -30.64 -16.76 16.49
CA GLU A 237 -29.47 -17.52 16.93
C GLU A 237 -28.37 -17.62 15.87
N MET A 238 -28.65 -17.14 14.65
CA MET A 238 -27.71 -17.18 13.54
C MET A 238 -26.42 -16.43 13.87
N THR A 239 -25.29 -17.08 13.56
CA THR A 239 -23.98 -16.45 13.57
C THR A 239 -23.51 -16.28 12.13
N PHE A 240 -22.92 -15.12 11.84
CA PHE A 240 -22.27 -14.90 10.55
C PHE A 240 -20.87 -15.51 10.60
N ALA A 241 -20.33 -15.90 9.43
CA ALA A 241 -18.98 -16.42 9.38
C ALA A 241 -18.04 -15.44 10.10
N LYS A 242 -17.20 -15.92 11.04
CA LYS A 242 -16.03 -15.15 11.49
C LYS A 242 -15.34 -14.73 10.22
N SER A 243 -15.14 -13.43 10.00
CA SER A 243 -14.55 -12.90 8.77
C SER A 243 -13.44 -13.84 8.37
N VAL A 244 -13.68 -14.69 7.36
CA VAL A 244 -12.58 -15.45 6.80
C VAL A 244 -11.64 -14.36 6.40
N ASN A 245 -10.40 -14.43 6.88
CA ASN A 245 -9.40 -13.42 6.65
C ASN A 245 -8.98 -13.43 5.16
N THR A 246 -9.93 -13.57 4.24
CA THR A 246 -9.94 -12.99 2.90
C THR A 246 -10.03 -11.47 3.03
N SER A 247 -9.20 -10.88 3.90
CA SER A 247 -8.81 -9.49 3.79
C SER A 247 -8.04 -9.42 2.48
N VAL A 248 -8.77 -9.27 1.37
CA VAL A 248 -8.22 -8.64 0.20
C VAL A 248 -7.63 -7.35 0.72
N ASP A 249 -6.31 -7.28 0.70
CA ASP A 249 -5.60 -6.10 1.13
C ASP A 249 -6.10 -4.95 0.25
N GLU A 250 -6.89 -4.05 0.84
CA GLU A 250 -7.47 -2.92 0.12
C GLU A 250 -6.35 -2.07 -0.51
N GLU A 251 -5.19 -1.99 0.14
CA GLU A 251 -4.05 -1.23 -0.35
C GLU A 251 -3.44 -1.90 -1.59
N VAL A 252 -3.33 -3.23 -1.61
CA VAL A 252 -2.94 -3.98 -2.82
C VAL A 252 -3.95 -3.79 -3.94
N PHE A 253 -5.26 -3.91 -3.64
CA PHE A 253 -6.30 -3.73 -4.64
C PHE A 253 -6.22 -2.34 -5.27
N TRP A 254 -6.12 -1.29 -4.44
CA TRP A 254 -6.02 0.08 -4.93
C TRP A 254 -4.70 0.34 -5.65
N ARG A 255 -3.59 -0.28 -5.24
CA ARG A 255 -2.33 -0.21 -5.99
C ARG A 255 -2.47 -0.78 -7.39
N VAL A 256 -3.05 -1.98 -7.53
CA VAL A 256 -3.32 -2.60 -8.85
C VAL A 256 -4.22 -1.69 -9.69
N VAL A 257 -5.29 -1.14 -9.12
CA VAL A 257 -6.21 -0.23 -9.83
C VAL A 257 -5.52 1.06 -10.27
N ARG A 258 -4.68 1.68 -9.41
CA ARG A 258 -3.89 2.87 -9.75
C ARG A 258 -2.98 2.59 -10.94
N GLU A 259 -2.25 1.48 -10.91
CA GLU A 259 -1.32 1.12 -11.97
C GLU A 259 -2.03 0.78 -13.29
N LEU A 260 -3.15 0.05 -13.25
CA LEU A 260 -3.96 -0.22 -14.44
C LEU A 260 -4.48 1.08 -15.08
N LYS A 261 -4.87 2.06 -14.28
CA LYS A 261 -5.29 3.38 -14.76
C LYS A 261 -4.12 4.13 -15.44
N GLU A 262 -2.91 4.03 -14.90
CA GLU A 262 -1.72 4.62 -15.52
C GLU A 262 -1.36 3.98 -16.86
N ILE A 263 -1.61 2.67 -17.01
CA ILE A 263 -1.39 1.91 -18.26
C ILE A 263 -2.49 2.21 -19.31
N GLY A 264 -3.59 2.85 -18.91
CA GLY A 264 -4.66 3.30 -19.79
C GLY A 264 -5.95 2.50 -19.70
N TYR A 265 -6.11 1.62 -18.70
CA TYR A 265 -7.34 0.86 -18.50
C TYR A 265 -8.34 1.61 -17.61
N GLY A 266 -9.57 1.74 -18.09
CA GLY A 266 -10.68 2.21 -17.28
C GLY A 266 -11.24 1.09 -16.39
N LEU A 267 -11.66 1.44 -15.16
CA LEU A 267 -12.36 0.51 -14.26
C LEU A 267 -13.60 -0.15 -14.90
N SER A 268 -14.25 0.51 -15.86
CA SER A 268 -15.38 -0.02 -16.61
C SER A 268 -14.98 -1.08 -17.65
N GLU A 269 -13.80 -0.97 -18.25
CA GLU A 269 -13.28 -1.93 -19.23
C GLU A 269 -12.80 -3.20 -18.52
N LEU A 270 -12.14 -3.04 -17.38
CA LEU A 270 -11.67 -4.14 -16.54
C LEU A 270 -12.81 -5.01 -15.99
N ARG A 271 -14.03 -4.47 -15.91
CA ARG A 271 -15.26 -5.17 -15.53
C ARG A 271 -15.87 -6.02 -16.66
N GLN A 272 -15.17 -6.19 -17.79
CA GLN A 272 -15.60 -7.03 -18.92
C GLN A 272 -14.96 -8.43 -18.93
N GLY A 273 -14.22 -8.82 -17.89
CA GLY A 273 -13.73 -10.19 -17.69
C GLY A 273 -12.22 -10.33 -17.83
N TYR A 274 -11.49 -9.23 -17.67
CA TYR A 274 -10.03 -9.21 -17.74
C TYR A 274 -9.40 -9.94 -16.54
N LYS A 275 -8.31 -10.65 -16.80
CA LYS A 275 -7.49 -11.31 -15.78
C LYS A 275 -6.20 -10.54 -15.59
N ILE A 276 -5.92 -10.19 -14.33
CA ILE A 276 -4.74 -9.40 -13.97
C ILE A 276 -3.75 -10.29 -13.25
N TYR A 277 -2.58 -10.47 -13.84
CA TYR A 277 -1.47 -11.19 -13.22
C TYR A 277 -0.52 -10.18 -12.60
N THR A 278 -0.27 -10.36 -11.30
CA THR A 278 0.63 -9.48 -10.54
C THR A 278 2.00 -10.10 -10.36
N THR A 279 2.96 -9.28 -9.97
CA THR A 279 4.30 -9.73 -9.57
C THR A 279 4.36 -10.25 -8.13
N LEU A 280 3.27 -10.15 -7.36
CA LEU A 280 3.25 -10.46 -5.93
C LEU A 280 3.58 -11.93 -5.67
N ASP A 281 4.54 -12.19 -4.79
CA ASP A 281 4.89 -13.55 -4.38
C ASP A 281 3.93 -14.01 -3.28
N ARG A 282 3.21 -15.10 -3.54
CA ARG A 282 2.18 -15.59 -2.62
C ARG A 282 2.76 -15.98 -1.26
N LYS A 283 3.94 -16.61 -1.20
CA LYS A 283 4.54 -17.05 0.07
C LYS A 283 4.95 -15.84 0.91
N LEU A 284 5.56 -14.84 0.28
CA LEU A 284 5.96 -13.62 0.98
C LEU A 284 4.77 -12.78 1.41
N MET A 285 3.74 -12.65 0.57
CA MET A 285 2.48 -12.01 0.95
C MET A 285 1.87 -12.72 2.16
N MET A 286 1.76 -14.06 2.14
CA MET A 286 1.28 -14.85 3.27
C MET A 286 2.11 -14.62 4.56
N ALA A 287 3.45 -14.56 4.44
CA ALA A 287 4.34 -14.31 5.57
C ALA A 287 4.22 -12.89 6.16
N SER A 288 3.73 -11.93 5.37
CA SER A 288 3.46 -10.55 5.81
C SER A 288 2.10 -10.38 6.52
N PHE A 289 1.22 -11.39 6.54
CA PHE A 289 -0.01 -11.32 7.33
C PHE A 289 0.27 -11.45 8.83
N GLY A 290 -0.55 -10.77 9.62
CA GLY A 290 -0.48 -10.79 11.09
C GLY A 290 0.31 -9.65 11.71
N TYR A 291 0.94 -8.79 10.90
CA TYR A 291 1.44 -7.49 11.34
C TYR A 291 0.32 -6.45 11.33
N ASP A 292 0.38 -5.52 12.29
CA ASP A 292 -0.61 -4.47 12.47
C ASP A 292 -0.40 -3.30 11.48
N ASP A 293 -1.34 -2.35 11.51
CA ASP A 293 -1.36 -1.19 10.61
C ASP A 293 -0.19 -0.21 10.81
N LYS A 294 0.60 -0.39 11.89
CA LYS A 294 1.83 0.38 12.15
C LYS A 294 3.03 -0.16 11.40
N THR A 295 2.91 -1.34 10.82
CA THR A 295 4.00 -2.01 10.11
C THR A 295 3.76 -1.91 8.60
N ALA A 296 4.71 -1.32 7.87
CA ALA A 296 4.71 -1.33 6.41
C ALA A 296 5.83 -2.22 5.88
N ILE A 297 5.49 -3.06 4.91
CA ILE A 297 6.32 -4.13 4.37
C ILE A 297 6.23 -4.08 2.86
N GLU A 298 7.35 -3.86 2.20
CA GLU A 298 7.42 -3.81 0.75
C GLU A 298 8.69 -4.48 0.25
N ALA A 299 8.57 -5.30 -0.78
CA ALA A 299 9.71 -5.93 -1.42
C ALA A 299 9.66 -5.73 -2.92
N ILE A 300 10.81 -5.42 -3.51
CA ILE A 300 10.97 -5.29 -4.95
C ILE A 300 12.15 -6.13 -5.46
N ASN A 301 12.10 -6.51 -6.72
CA ASN A 301 13.29 -6.91 -7.45
C ASN A 301 14.10 -5.64 -7.79
N PRO A 302 15.36 -5.51 -7.33
CA PRO A 302 16.13 -4.28 -7.54
C PRO A 302 16.51 -4.06 -9.01
N ILE A 303 16.48 -5.09 -9.87
CA ILE A 303 16.84 -4.99 -11.29
C ILE A 303 15.62 -4.58 -12.13
N THR A 304 14.44 -5.13 -11.85
CA THR A 304 13.26 -4.90 -12.68
C THR A 304 12.29 -3.87 -12.11
N GLY A 305 12.24 -3.70 -10.79
CA GLY A 305 11.19 -2.97 -10.09
C GLY A 305 9.92 -3.79 -9.81
N ALA A 306 9.91 -5.10 -10.12
CA ALA A 306 8.76 -5.96 -9.83
C ALA A 306 8.50 -6.01 -8.32
N ILE A 307 7.28 -5.70 -7.88
CA ILE A 307 6.88 -5.71 -6.47
C ILE A 307 6.49 -7.13 -6.05
N TYR A 308 7.20 -7.71 -5.09
CA TYR A 308 6.94 -9.05 -4.55
C TYR A 308 6.07 -9.04 -3.29
N VAL A 309 6.15 -7.97 -2.51
CA VAL A 309 5.31 -7.75 -1.31
C VAL A 309 4.85 -6.32 -1.28
N TYR A 310 3.59 -6.10 -0.93
CA TYR A 310 3.01 -4.76 -0.75
C TYR A 310 1.96 -4.85 0.36
N ARG A 311 2.32 -4.48 1.60
CA ARG A 311 1.47 -4.64 2.77
C ARG A 311 1.68 -3.51 3.79
N GLY A 312 0.58 -3.04 4.39
CA GLY A 312 0.59 -1.99 5.41
C GLY A 312 0.12 -0.65 4.85
N ILE A 313 0.00 0.35 5.74
CA ILE A 313 -0.56 1.65 5.38
C ILE A 313 0.53 2.59 4.87
N GLY A 314 0.23 3.32 3.80
CA GLY A 314 1.04 4.43 3.32
C GLY A 314 2.41 4.01 2.78
N LEU A 315 2.40 3.14 1.77
CA LEU A 315 3.60 2.63 1.10
C LEU A 315 4.11 3.59 0.01
N THR A 316 3.21 4.36 -0.59
CA THR A 316 3.49 5.27 -1.70
C THR A 316 3.62 6.73 -1.27
N TYR A 317 4.28 7.54 -2.09
CA TYR A 317 4.32 8.99 -1.91
C TYR A 317 3.16 9.66 -2.69
N PRO A 318 2.52 10.72 -2.16
CA PRO A 318 2.80 11.40 -0.89
C PRO A 318 2.17 10.75 0.35
N GLU A 319 1.23 9.82 0.20
CA GLU A 319 0.50 9.19 1.29
C GLU A 319 1.34 8.09 1.97
N GLY A 320 2.34 8.47 2.78
CA GLY A 320 3.23 7.49 3.41
C GLY A 320 4.52 8.03 4.01
N GLN A 321 4.60 9.36 4.11
CA GLN A 321 5.78 10.07 4.56
C GLN A 321 6.14 9.69 6.00
N ARG A 322 7.38 9.26 6.18
CA ARG A 322 7.99 8.89 7.44
C ARG A 322 9.44 9.34 7.43
N GLN A 323 9.92 9.80 8.59
CA GLN A 323 11.34 10.09 8.76
C GLN A 323 12.16 8.81 8.60
N ILE A 324 13.13 8.83 7.68
CA ILE A 324 13.93 7.65 7.33
C ILE A 324 15.06 7.36 8.33
N GLY A 325 15.44 8.35 9.14
CA GLY A 325 16.54 8.25 10.09
C GLY A 325 17.84 7.78 9.43
N SER A 326 18.64 7.00 10.14
CA SER A 326 19.93 6.49 9.64
C SER A 326 19.86 5.63 8.36
N ALA A 327 18.67 5.29 7.84
CA ALA A 327 18.53 4.66 6.53
C ALA A 327 18.90 5.59 5.36
N ILE A 328 19.04 6.90 5.57
CA ILE A 328 19.58 7.80 4.54
C ILE A 328 21.08 7.57 4.25
N LYS A 329 21.84 7.11 5.26
CA LYS A 329 23.31 7.10 5.22
C LYS A 329 23.88 6.38 3.99
N PRO A 330 23.42 5.16 3.62
CA PRO A 330 23.91 4.50 2.41
C PRO A 330 23.80 5.34 1.13
N LEU A 331 22.78 6.20 1.01
CA LEU A 331 22.57 7.00 -0.21
C LEU A 331 23.71 8.02 -0.42
N TYR A 332 24.11 8.77 0.62
CA TYR A 332 25.22 9.72 0.47
C TYR A 332 26.59 9.08 0.69
N TYR A 333 26.67 7.94 1.37
CA TYR A 333 27.89 7.12 1.35
C TYR A 333 28.17 6.58 -0.06
N TYR A 334 27.12 6.25 -0.83
CA TYR A 334 27.26 5.89 -2.24
C TYR A 334 27.84 7.06 -3.04
N LEU A 335 27.33 8.29 -2.85
CA LEU A 335 27.91 9.49 -3.45
C LEU A 335 29.38 9.70 -3.03
N ALA A 336 29.72 9.48 -1.76
CA ALA A 336 31.11 9.57 -1.30
C ALA A 336 32.02 8.61 -2.06
N LEU A 337 31.61 7.34 -2.21
CA LEU A 337 32.37 6.34 -2.95
C LEU A 337 32.54 6.74 -4.43
N LEU A 338 31.49 7.25 -5.07
CA LEU A 338 31.55 7.80 -6.43
C LEU A 338 32.56 8.97 -6.52
N GLU A 339 32.63 9.81 -5.49
CA GLU A 339 33.58 10.93 -5.37
C GLU A 339 35.01 10.51 -4.99
N GLY A 340 35.28 9.21 -4.91
CA GLY A 340 36.61 8.64 -4.68
C GLY A 340 36.96 8.36 -3.22
N TRP A 341 36.03 8.55 -2.28
CA TRP A 341 36.21 8.11 -0.90
C TRP A 341 36.40 6.59 -0.85
N GLN A 342 37.23 6.13 0.09
CA GLN A 342 37.61 4.73 0.23
C GLN A 342 37.06 4.13 1.53
N PRO A 343 36.86 2.80 1.60
CA PRO A 343 36.44 2.09 2.81
C PRO A 343 37.23 2.43 4.08
N ASP A 344 38.54 2.70 3.94
CA ASP A 344 39.48 3.01 5.00
C ASP A 344 39.72 4.52 5.21
N SER A 345 39.03 5.38 4.44
CA SER A 345 39.07 6.83 4.62
C SER A 345 38.66 7.19 6.04
N LYS A 346 39.40 8.11 6.64
CA LYS A 346 39.27 8.46 8.06
C LYS A 346 38.23 9.57 8.25
N LEU A 347 37.33 9.36 9.20
CA LEU A 347 36.28 10.29 9.61
C LEU A 347 36.39 10.52 11.11
N PHE A 348 36.18 11.76 11.52
CA PHE A 348 36.24 12.12 12.93
C PHE A 348 34.98 11.74 13.68
N ASP A 349 35.20 11.34 14.93
CA ASP A 349 34.18 10.99 15.90
C ASP A 349 34.48 11.71 17.22
N LEU A 350 34.25 13.03 17.23
CA LEU A 350 34.39 13.93 18.39
C LEU A 350 33.14 14.82 18.51
N PRO A 351 32.84 15.40 19.69
CA PRO A 351 31.74 16.34 19.84
C PRO A 351 31.85 17.51 18.85
N ILE A 352 30.75 17.80 18.14
CA ILE A 352 30.65 18.89 17.16
C ILE A 352 29.46 19.80 17.50
N LYS A 353 29.59 21.11 17.21
CA LYS A 353 28.55 22.12 17.42
C LYS A 353 28.40 23.03 16.21
N ILE A 354 27.36 22.81 15.41
CA ILE A 354 27.15 23.51 14.14
C ILE A 354 26.03 24.53 14.33
N GLY A 355 26.41 25.80 14.51
CA GLY A 355 25.47 26.82 15.00
C GLY A 355 24.97 26.42 16.39
N ASP A 356 23.65 26.33 16.54
CA ASP A 356 23.00 25.90 17.80
C ASP A 356 22.76 24.38 17.86
N TRP A 357 23.12 23.63 16.83
CA TRP A 357 22.89 22.20 16.75
C TRP A 357 24.11 21.39 17.23
N THR A 358 23.91 20.60 18.29
CA THR A 358 24.94 19.73 18.86
C THR A 358 24.51 18.26 18.74
N PRO A 359 24.73 17.61 17.58
CA PRO A 359 24.38 16.21 17.40
C PRO A 359 25.21 15.30 18.32
N GLU A 360 24.70 14.10 18.57
CA GLU A 360 25.35 13.08 19.39
C GLU A 360 25.29 11.70 18.73
N ASN A 361 26.24 10.84 19.07
CA ASN A 361 26.11 9.41 18.82
C ASN A 361 25.04 8.78 19.72
N PHE A 362 24.40 7.72 19.24
CA PHE A 362 23.34 7.03 19.97
C PHE A 362 23.82 6.49 21.33
N ASP A 363 25.06 5.99 21.40
CA ASP A 363 25.70 5.49 22.63
C ASP A 363 26.34 6.61 23.47
N LYS A 364 26.29 7.86 22.99
CA LYS A 364 26.97 9.04 23.57
C LYS A 364 28.48 8.90 23.73
N GLN A 365 29.08 7.92 23.06
CA GLN A 365 30.53 7.68 23.08
C GLN A 365 31.19 8.20 21.81
N TYR A 366 32.49 8.47 21.91
CA TYR A 366 33.31 9.04 20.85
C TYR A 366 34.55 8.18 20.69
N LYS A 367 34.92 7.88 19.44
CA LYS A 367 36.08 7.02 19.11
C LYS A 367 37.27 7.81 18.58
N GLY A 368 37.17 9.13 18.51
CA GLY A 368 38.21 10.02 17.99
C GLY A 368 38.28 9.97 16.46
N THR A 369 38.66 8.84 15.89
CA THR A 369 38.64 8.61 14.43
C THR A 369 38.16 7.20 14.11
N VAL A 370 37.29 7.10 13.11
CA VAL A 370 36.82 5.83 12.56
C VAL A 370 37.04 5.79 11.04
N THR A 371 36.99 4.60 10.45
CA THR A 371 36.96 4.49 8.98
C THR A 371 35.56 4.75 8.45
N LEU A 372 35.44 5.11 7.17
CA LEU A 372 34.16 5.23 6.46
C LEU A 372 33.33 3.94 6.59
N SER A 373 33.97 2.77 6.42
CA SER A 373 33.29 1.49 6.61
C SER A 373 32.77 1.32 8.02
N GLN A 374 33.61 1.58 9.03
CA GLN A 374 33.22 1.43 10.43
C GLN A 374 32.10 2.40 10.82
N ALA A 375 32.14 3.64 10.34
CA ALA A 375 31.10 4.63 10.56
C ALA A 375 29.73 4.14 10.07
N LEU A 376 29.67 3.50 8.90
CA LEU A 376 28.41 2.94 8.38
C LEU A 376 27.99 1.64 9.08
N ILE A 377 28.93 0.73 9.34
CA ILE A 377 28.70 -0.56 10.03
C ILE A 377 28.08 -0.35 11.41
N GLU A 378 28.65 0.58 12.18
CA GLU A 378 28.18 0.94 13.51
C GLU A 378 27.10 2.04 13.48
N SER A 379 26.79 2.57 12.30
CA SER A 379 25.81 3.64 12.08
C SER A 379 26.07 4.90 12.92
N ARG A 380 27.34 5.27 13.15
CA ARG A 380 27.71 6.42 14.00
C ARG A 380 27.21 7.73 13.39
N ASN A 381 26.72 8.64 14.23
CA ASN A 381 26.09 9.89 13.76
C ASN A 381 27.15 10.91 13.37
N ILE A 382 28.11 11.17 14.26
CA ILE A 382 29.09 12.23 14.12
C ILE A 382 29.97 12.08 12.86
N PRO A 383 30.62 10.92 12.62
CA PRO A 383 31.33 10.67 11.36
C PRO A 383 30.48 10.88 10.11
N SER A 384 29.19 10.56 10.20
CA SER A 384 28.27 10.66 9.06
C SER A 384 27.84 12.09 8.78
N VAL A 385 27.64 12.91 9.82
CA VAL A 385 27.45 14.37 9.68
C VAL A 385 28.69 14.99 9.04
N ASN A 386 29.87 14.62 9.53
CA ASN A 386 31.15 15.09 9.00
C ASN A 386 31.33 14.72 7.51
N LEU A 387 30.97 13.51 7.12
CA LEU A 387 30.99 13.10 5.71
C LEU A 387 29.99 13.92 4.89
N PHE A 388 28.76 14.07 5.38
CA PHE A 388 27.70 14.80 4.68
C PHE A 388 28.09 16.26 4.41
N MET A 389 28.68 16.94 5.41
CA MET A 389 29.18 18.31 5.27
C MET A 389 30.27 18.43 4.21
N GLN A 390 31.21 17.47 4.18
CA GLN A 390 32.30 17.45 3.19
C GLN A 390 31.81 17.19 1.76
N LEU A 391 30.73 16.43 1.60
CA LEU A 391 30.08 16.25 0.29
C LEU A 391 29.31 17.51 -0.13
N GLY A 392 28.92 18.35 0.83
CA GLY A 392 28.11 19.55 0.65
C GLY A 392 26.61 19.23 0.58
N MET A 393 25.81 19.86 1.45
CA MET A 393 24.36 19.60 1.54
C MET A 393 23.64 19.75 0.20
N GLU A 394 23.92 20.84 -0.54
CA GLU A 394 23.29 21.08 -1.84
C GLU A 394 23.62 19.97 -2.86
N ASN A 395 24.86 19.49 -2.88
CA ASN A 395 25.29 18.42 -3.77
C ASN A 395 24.63 17.08 -3.39
N VAL A 396 24.53 16.77 -2.09
CA VAL A 396 23.81 15.57 -1.64
C VAL A 396 22.33 15.67 -1.99
N VAL A 397 21.68 16.81 -1.75
CA VAL A 397 20.24 16.99 -2.05
C VAL A 397 19.98 16.87 -3.56
N LYS A 398 20.80 17.51 -4.41
CA LYS A 398 20.72 17.35 -5.88
C LYS A 398 20.92 15.89 -6.30
N PHE A 399 21.89 15.18 -5.71
CA PHE A 399 22.10 13.77 -6.00
C PHE A 399 20.87 12.92 -5.67
N LEU A 400 20.26 13.13 -4.49
CA LEU A 400 19.06 12.42 -4.07
C LEU A 400 17.87 12.70 -5.00
N GLN A 401 17.63 13.98 -5.34
CA GLN A 401 16.48 14.41 -6.15
C GLN A 401 16.65 14.11 -7.65
N ASP A 402 17.81 14.44 -8.22
CA ASP A 402 18.00 14.44 -9.67
C ASP A 402 18.51 13.10 -10.19
N GLU A 403 19.40 12.43 -9.46
CA GLU A 403 20.00 11.17 -9.89
C GLU A 403 19.23 9.96 -9.35
N LEU A 404 18.97 9.92 -8.04
CA LEU A 404 18.22 8.83 -7.41
C LEU A 404 16.69 8.97 -7.53
N LYS A 405 16.19 10.14 -7.96
CA LYS A 405 14.75 10.43 -8.11
C LYS A 405 13.96 10.22 -6.81
N LEU A 406 14.57 10.52 -5.66
CA LEU A 406 13.94 10.38 -4.35
C LEU A 406 12.91 11.50 -4.12
N ASN A 407 11.64 11.16 -4.19
CA ASN A 407 10.56 12.06 -3.77
C ASN A 407 10.47 12.07 -2.25
N GLY A 408 10.20 13.23 -1.67
CA GLY A 408 10.14 13.38 -0.22
C GLY A 408 10.07 14.83 0.20
N TYR A 409 9.87 15.05 1.49
CA TYR A 409 10.04 16.34 2.12
C TYR A 409 11.50 16.49 2.60
N TYR A 410 12.21 17.46 2.02
CA TYR A 410 13.61 17.73 2.32
C TYR A 410 13.72 18.91 3.30
N PRO A 411 14.27 18.71 4.50
CA PRO A 411 14.58 19.82 5.39
C PRO A 411 15.71 20.66 4.81
N SER A 412 15.69 21.96 5.11
CA SER A 412 16.66 22.95 4.63
C SER A 412 17.90 23.10 5.52
N ASP A 413 18.07 22.21 6.51
CA ASP A 413 19.19 22.20 7.44
C ASP A 413 19.95 20.87 7.45
N LEU A 414 21.04 20.80 8.22
CA LEU A 414 21.94 19.64 8.27
C LEU A 414 21.35 18.42 8.99
N THR A 415 20.17 18.52 9.61
CA THR A 415 19.53 17.37 10.26
C THR A 415 19.18 16.28 9.24
N ILE A 416 19.05 16.64 7.95
CA ILE A 416 18.91 15.69 6.83
C ILE A 416 19.99 14.60 6.87
N SER A 417 21.22 14.92 7.29
CA SER A 417 22.34 13.97 7.37
C SER A 417 22.07 12.79 8.31
N LEU A 418 21.18 12.98 9.28
CA LEU A 418 20.72 11.97 10.24
C LEU A 418 19.31 11.43 9.91
N GLY A 419 18.69 11.90 8.83
CA GLY A 419 17.48 11.32 8.25
C GLY A 419 16.16 11.93 8.71
N THR A 420 16.14 13.23 8.98
CA THR A 420 14.88 14.00 9.14
C THR A 420 14.10 14.17 7.83
N LEU A 421 14.68 13.76 6.69
CA LEU A 421 13.97 13.63 5.42
C LEU A 421 12.78 12.67 5.57
N GLU A 422 11.62 13.07 5.07
CA GLU A 422 10.40 12.27 5.10
C GLU A 422 10.03 11.75 3.71
N THR A 423 9.89 10.43 3.58
CA THR A 423 9.53 9.77 2.31
C THR A 423 8.74 8.48 2.58
N SER A 424 8.34 7.77 1.53
CA SER A 424 7.59 6.52 1.63
C SER A 424 8.49 5.28 1.51
N PRO A 425 8.04 4.10 1.99
CA PRO A 425 8.72 2.82 1.78
C PRO A 425 9.10 2.53 0.32
N GLU A 426 8.20 2.78 -0.63
CA GLU A 426 8.44 2.55 -2.06
C GLU A 426 9.57 3.44 -2.60
N GLU A 427 9.59 4.70 -2.20
CA GLU A 427 10.59 5.69 -2.64
C GLU A 427 11.99 5.37 -2.13
N ILE A 428 12.13 4.95 -0.87
CA ILE A 428 13.43 4.55 -0.32
C ILE A 428 13.91 3.23 -0.93
N LEU A 429 13.01 2.26 -1.17
CA LEU A 429 13.33 1.01 -1.87
C LEU A 429 13.83 1.26 -3.29
N LYS A 430 13.15 2.13 -4.04
CA LYS A 430 13.55 2.56 -5.38
C LYS A 430 14.99 3.12 -5.39
N CYS A 431 15.35 3.92 -4.38
CA CYS A 431 16.71 4.48 -4.29
C CYS A 431 17.75 3.43 -3.91
N TYR A 432 17.42 2.52 -2.98
CA TYR A 432 18.29 1.40 -2.64
C TYR A 432 18.46 0.43 -3.81
N ALA A 433 17.44 0.23 -4.65
CA ALA A 433 17.54 -0.60 -5.85
C ALA A 433 18.66 -0.11 -6.78
N ALA A 434 18.83 1.22 -6.93
CA ALA A 434 19.93 1.79 -7.69
C ALA A 434 21.31 1.43 -7.10
N ILE A 435 21.45 1.33 -5.78
CA ILE A 435 22.70 0.84 -5.17
C ILE A 435 22.91 -0.63 -5.52
N PHE A 436 21.87 -1.46 -5.44
CA PHE A 436 21.96 -2.90 -5.66
C PHE A 436 22.23 -3.27 -7.13
N ASN A 437 21.69 -2.51 -8.09
CA ASN A 437 21.78 -2.83 -9.51
C ASN A 437 22.87 -2.04 -10.28
N GLY A 438 23.73 -1.29 -9.60
CA GLY A 438 24.84 -0.57 -10.22
C GLY A 438 24.50 0.82 -10.77
N GLY A 439 23.48 1.47 -10.22
CA GLY A 439 23.17 2.89 -10.42
C GLY A 439 21.90 3.18 -11.23
N VAL A 440 21.04 2.20 -11.48
CA VAL A 440 19.83 2.38 -12.30
C VAL A 440 18.60 2.53 -11.40
N VAL A 441 17.88 3.64 -11.53
CA VAL A 441 16.63 3.87 -10.81
C VAL A 441 15.48 3.30 -11.63
N VAL A 442 14.82 2.26 -11.12
CA VAL A 442 13.70 1.57 -11.79
C VAL A 442 12.37 1.94 -11.14
N LYS A 443 11.30 2.08 -11.93
CA LYS A 443 9.94 2.31 -11.42
C LYS A 443 9.37 1.02 -10.84
N PRO A 444 8.95 0.99 -9.56
CA PRO A 444 8.24 -0.15 -9.01
C PRO A 444 6.90 -0.40 -9.71
N TYR A 445 6.58 -1.66 -9.98
CA TYR A 445 5.34 -2.07 -10.66
C TYR A 445 4.79 -3.37 -10.07
N VAL A 446 3.47 -3.49 -9.98
CA VAL A 446 2.77 -4.67 -9.45
C VAL A 446 2.04 -5.47 -10.55
N VAL A 447 1.63 -4.83 -11.64
CA VAL A 447 0.88 -5.48 -12.73
C VAL A 447 1.88 -6.05 -13.72
N GLU A 448 2.07 -7.37 -13.71
CA GLU A 448 2.95 -8.04 -14.67
C GLU A 448 2.29 -8.12 -16.05
N ARG A 449 1.00 -8.46 -16.09
CA ARG A 449 0.31 -8.79 -17.34
C ARG A 449 -1.20 -8.72 -17.22
N VAL A 450 -1.86 -8.33 -18.30
CA VAL A 450 -3.31 -8.32 -18.42
C VAL A 450 -3.73 -9.22 -19.58
N GLU A 451 -4.68 -10.13 -19.31
CA GLU A 451 -5.37 -10.90 -20.33
C GLU A 451 -6.80 -10.40 -20.52
N ASP A 452 -7.24 -10.38 -21.77
CA ASP A 452 -8.64 -10.16 -22.12
C ASP A 452 -9.50 -11.41 -21.82
N PRO A 453 -10.85 -11.31 -21.93
CA PRO A 453 -11.75 -12.45 -21.68
C PRO A 453 -11.53 -13.65 -22.60
N LEU A 454 -10.87 -13.47 -23.75
CA LEU A 454 -10.51 -14.53 -24.70
C LEU A 454 -9.15 -15.18 -24.36
N GLY A 455 -8.50 -14.75 -23.28
CA GLY A 455 -7.19 -15.24 -22.84
C GLY A 455 -6.01 -14.65 -23.61
N ARG A 456 -6.22 -13.60 -24.42
CA ARG A 456 -5.14 -12.95 -25.16
C ARG A 456 -4.42 -11.95 -24.27
N VAL A 457 -3.10 -11.94 -24.33
CA VAL A 457 -2.27 -10.98 -23.60
C VAL A 457 -2.38 -9.60 -24.27
N VAL A 458 -3.01 -8.65 -23.60
CA VAL A 458 -3.20 -7.28 -24.10
C VAL A 458 -2.19 -6.29 -23.53
N TYR A 459 -1.57 -6.64 -22.40
CA TYR A 459 -0.50 -5.86 -21.79
C TYR A 459 0.49 -6.80 -21.10
N ARG A 460 1.78 -6.48 -21.20
CA ARG A 460 2.85 -7.10 -20.41
C ARG A 460 3.82 -6.01 -19.97
N ALA A 461 4.14 -5.99 -18.69
CA ALA A 461 5.07 -5.02 -18.12
C ALA A 461 6.49 -5.21 -18.64
N THR A 462 7.18 -4.09 -18.81
CA THR A 462 8.61 -4.00 -19.08
C THR A 462 9.24 -3.05 -18.06
N PRO A 463 10.42 -3.36 -17.50
CA PRO A 463 11.11 -2.48 -16.56
C PRO A 463 11.24 -1.05 -17.09
N LYS A 464 10.81 -0.06 -16.32
CA LYS A 464 10.88 1.36 -16.69
C LYS A 464 12.00 2.04 -15.91
N VAL A 465 13.00 2.54 -16.62
CA VAL A 465 14.09 3.34 -16.05
C VAL A 465 13.62 4.79 -15.84
N LEU A 466 13.78 5.28 -14.62
CA LEU A 466 13.44 6.66 -14.22
C LEU A 466 14.68 7.56 -14.17
N GLY A 467 15.85 6.98 -13.93
CA GLY A 467 17.11 7.68 -13.77
C GLY A 467 18.31 6.75 -13.82
N VAL A 468 19.47 7.32 -14.10
CA VAL A 468 20.76 6.62 -14.05
C VAL A 468 21.74 7.52 -13.33
N VAL A 469 22.35 6.97 -12.28
CA VAL A 469 23.40 7.62 -11.51
C VAL A 469 24.64 7.80 -12.39
N ARG A 470 25.23 8.98 -12.35
CA ARG A 470 26.39 9.32 -13.16
C ARG A 470 27.65 8.73 -12.52
N SER A 471 28.50 8.14 -13.34
CA SER A 471 29.87 7.81 -12.93
C SER A 471 30.64 9.10 -12.63
N ARG A 472 31.53 9.02 -11.64
CA ARG A 472 32.35 10.15 -11.19
C ARG A 472 33.81 9.73 -11.16
N LYS A 473 34.51 9.87 -10.04
CA LYS A 473 35.90 9.40 -9.90
C LYS A 473 35.96 7.86 -9.86
N VAL A 474 34.92 7.23 -9.33
CA VAL A 474 34.70 5.78 -9.34
C VAL A 474 33.44 5.49 -10.15
N ASP A 475 33.45 4.40 -10.92
CA ASP A 475 32.28 3.95 -11.67
C ASP A 475 31.19 3.40 -10.73
N THR A 476 29.94 3.40 -11.20
CA THR A 476 28.78 3.05 -10.38
C THR A 476 28.80 1.60 -9.90
N LEU A 477 29.26 0.66 -10.72
CA LEU A 477 29.31 -0.76 -10.36
C LEU A 477 30.35 -1.02 -9.26
N THR A 478 31.53 -0.40 -9.36
CA THR A 478 32.56 -0.48 -8.32
C THR A 478 32.07 0.15 -7.01
N ALA A 479 31.49 1.35 -7.06
CA ALA A 479 30.96 2.02 -5.87
C ALA A 479 29.82 1.21 -5.21
N SER A 480 28.92 0.64 -6.01
CA SER A 480 27.85 -0.26 -5.54
C SER A 480 28.42 -1.50 -4.86
N THR A 481 29.42 -2.15 -5.48
CA THR A 481 30.03 -3.36 -4.92
C THR A 481 30.68 -3.08 -3.57
N ILE A 482 31.44 -1.98 -3.46
CA ILE A 482 32.06 -1.56 -2.21
C ILE A 482 31.00 -1.29 -1.13
N LEU A 483 29.94 -0.56 -1.48
CA LEU A 483 28.89 -0.22 -0.52
C LEU A 483 28.14 -1.47 -0.03
N LEU A 484 27.82 -2.40 -0.93
CA LEU A 484 27.17 -3.67 -0.59
C LEU A 484 28.07 -4.53 0.34
N ASP A 485 29.39 -4.52 0.14
CA ASP A 485 30.34 -5.17 1.05
C ASP A 485 30.33 -4.57 2.47
N ILE A 486 30.22 -3.25 2.58
CA ILE A 486 30.07 -2.57 3.88
C ILE A 486 28.70 -2.89 4.50
N MET A 487 27.63 -2.86 3.70
CA MET A 487 26.26 -3.16 4.16
C MET A 487 26.07 -4.63 4.58
N LYS A 488 26.81 -5.59 3.98
CA LYS A 488 26.88 -6.97 4.50
C LYS A 488 27.45 -6.99 5.92
N GLN A 489 28.49 -6.19 6.20
CA GLN A 489 29.06 -6.11 7.54
C GLN A 489 28.11 -5.45 8.56
N VAL A 490 27.20 -4.56 8.16
CA VAL A 490 26.13 -4.04 9.02
C VAL A 490 25.25 -5.19 9.55
N VAL A 491 24.96 -6.18 8.70
CA VAL A 491 24.15 -7.35 9.07
C VAL A 491 24.98 -8.42 9.78
N GLU A 492 26.26 -8.58 9.46
CA GLU A 492 27.10 -9.61 10.11
C GLU A 492 27.55 -9.26 11.52
N LYS A 493 27.89 -7.99 11.77
CA LYS A 493 28.48 -7.54 13.04
C LYS A 493 28.05 -6.14 13.50
N GLY A 494 27.20 -5.47 12.73
CA GLY A 494 26.77 -4.11 13.01
C GLY A 494 25.37 -4.02 13.61
N THR A 495 24.71 -2.89 13.38
CA THR A 495 23.37 -2.60 13.93
C THR A 495 22.27 -3.52 13.40
N GLY A 496 22.50 -4.19 12.27
CA GLY A 496 21.56 -5.07 11.58
C GLY A 496 21.66 -6.55 11.95
N VAL A 497 22.39 -6.92 13.01
CA VAL A 497 22.71 -8.32 13.32
C VAL A 497 21.51 -9.26 13.41
N ARG A 498 20.34 -8.75 13.83
CA ARG A 498 19.10 -9.53 13.92
C ARG A 498 18.42 -9.81 12.57
N ALA A 499 18.93 -9.22 11.49
CA ALA A 499 18.51 -9.54 10.12
C ALA A 499 19.36 -10.64 9.47
N LYS A 500 20.39 -11.18 10.17
CA LYS A 500 21.33 -12.14 9.61
C LYS A 500 20.64 -13.42 9.09
N GLN A 501 21.08 -13.88 7.93
CA GLN A 501 20.53 -15.02 7.20
C GLN A 501 21.58 -16.12 7.01
N LYS A 502 21.14 -17.28 6.50
CA LYS A 502 22.03 -18.41 6.16
C LYS A 502 22.97 -18.09 4.99
N VAL A 503 22.53 -17.21 4.09
CA VAL A 503 23.33 -16.69 2.97
C VAL A 503 23.60 -15.20 3.18
N PRO A 504 24.67 -14.63 2.60
CA PRO A 504 24.97 -13.22 2.77
C PRO A 504 23.81 -12.33 2.30
N VAL A 505 23.52 -11.28 3.08
CA VAL A 505 22.56 -10.21 2.72
C VAL A 505 23.16 -8.86 3.08
N ALA A 506 22.84 -7.84 2.29
CA ALA A 506 23.25 -6.46 2.54
C ALA A 506 22.05 -5.68 3.09
N GLY A 507 22.25 -4.86 4.13
CA GLY A 507 21.15 -4.06 4.66
C GLY A 507 21.59 -2.92 5.56
N LYS A 508 20.62 -2.10 5.97
CA LYS A 508 20.82 -0.98 6.86
C LYS A 508 19.61 -0.78 7.78
N THR A 509 19.89 -0.49 9.06
CA THR A 509 18.89 -0.01 10.02
C THR A 509 18.67 1.50 9.89
N GLY A 510 17.43 1.94 10.08
CA GLY A 510 17.07 3.33 10.35
C GLY A 510 16.32 3.43 11.67
N THR A 511 16.52 4.53 12.37
CA THR A 511 15.79 4.88 13.58
C THR A 511 15.56 6.38 13.55
N SER A 512 14.30 6.79 13.66
CA SER A 512 13.85 8.16 13.92
C SER A 512 13.03 8.19 15.21
N GLU A 513 12.49 9.36 15.57
CA GLU A 513 11.66 9.48 16.78
C GLU A 513 10.38 8.63 16.73
N LYS A 514 9.84 8.41 15.53
CA LYS A 514 8.52 7.80 15.31
C LYS A 514 8.55 6.55 14.44
N THR A 515 9.68 6.20 13.84
CA THR A 515 9.75 5.05 12.93
C THR A 515 11.08 4.30 13.06
N ALA A 516 10.99 2.98 13.14
CA ALA A 516 12.11 2.07 13.03
C ALA A 516 12.11 1.41 11.65
N TRP A 517 13.28 1.36 11.00
CA TRP A 517 13.45 0.81 9.66
C TRP A 517 14.48 -0.31 9.62
N PHE A 518 14.25 -1.27 8.74
CA PHE A 518 15.30 -2.09 8.18
C PHE A 518 15.07 -2.27 6.68
N ILE A 519 16.08 -1.97 5.88
CA ILE A 519 16.06 -2.10 4.42
C ILE A 519 17.25 -2.96 4.02
N GLY A 520 17.01 -4.03 3.27
CA GLY A 520 18.07 -4.93 2.85
C GLY A 520 17.59 -6.07 1.96
N GLY A 521 18.53 -6.88 1.49
CA GLY A 521 18.27 -7.98 0.57
C GLY A 521 19.51 -8.47 -0.16
N ASP A 522 19.29 -9.02 -1.35
CA ASP A 522 20.31 -9.39 -2.34
C ASP A 522 19.94 -8.85 -3.74
N LEU A 523 20.62 -9.32 -4.79
CA LEU A 523 20.35 -8.87 -6.17
C LEU A 523 19.02 -9.36 -6.77
N LYS A 524 18.32 -10.28 -6.12
CA LYS A 524 17.01 -10.79 -6.58
C LYS A 524 15.86 -10.14 -5.84
N ILE A 525 16.05 -9.77 -4.58
CA ILE A 525 15.01 -9.20 -3.73
C ILE A 525 15.60 -8.15 -2.78
N LEU A 526 14.93 -7.01 -2.71
CA LEU A 526 15.20 -5.94 -1.76
C LEU A 526 13.91 -5.67 -0.98
N LEU A 527 13.95 -5.85 0.34
CA LEU A 527 12.81 -5.75 1.25
C LEU A 527 13.02 -4.58 2.22
N SER A 528 11.99 -3.78 2.43
CA SER A 528 11.89 -2.74 3.44
C SER A 528 10.84 -3.14 4.46
N VAL A 529 11.16 -2.94 5.73
CA VAL A 529 10.21 -3.01 6.84
C VAL A 529 10.32 -1.71 7.64
N SER A 530 9.20 -1.03 7.83
CA SER A 530 9.06 0.08 8.78
C SER A 530 8.05 -0.25 9.85
N VAL A 531 8.34 0.16 11.09
CA VAL A 531 7.42 0.05 12.24
C VAL A 531 7.26 1.42 12.87
N ASP A 532 6.04 1.93 12.90
CA ASP A 532 5.70 3.22 13.48
C ASP A 532 5.41 3.12 14.98
N GLY A 533 6.01 4.03 15.76
CA GLY A 533 5.90 4.08 17.21
C GLY A 533 7.06 4.84 17.86
N THR A 534 6.93 5.11 19.15
CA THR A 534 7.94 5.80 19.97
C THR A 534 8.93 4.81 20.56
N GLU A 535 10.17 5.25 20.83
CA GLU A 535 11.22 4.44 21.47
C GLU A 535 11.58 3.15 20.71
N LEU A 536 11.29 3.12 19.41
CA LEU A 536 11.62 2.00 18.55
C LEU A 536 13.05 2.11 18.01
N THR A 537 13.64 0.98 17.67
CA THR A 537 14.94 0.91 16.98
C THR A 537 14.89 -0.09 15.84
N GLY A 538 15.49 0.28 14.70
CA GLY A 538 15.48 -0.55 13.49
C GLY A 538 16.02 -1.97 13.70
N GLY A 539 17.09 -2.11 14.47
CA GLY A 539 17.72 -3.41 14.73
C GLY A 539 16.91 -4.33 15.64
N VAL A 540 16.02 -3.80 16.49
CA VAL A 540 15.23 -4.59 17.45
C VAL A 540 13.83 -4.87 16.93
N HIS A 541 13.20 -3.90 16.26
CA HIS A 541 11.78 -3.96 15.92
C HIS A 541 11.54 -4.29 14.43
N ALA A 542 12.30 -3.69 13.52
CA ALA A 542 12.13 -3.91 12.09
C ALA A 542 12.95 -5.10 11.56
N ALA A 543 14.22 -5.22 11.97
CA ALA A 543 15.15 -6.25 11.48
C ALA A 543 14.66 -7.70 11.71
N PRO A 544 14.06 -8.07 12.87
CA PRO A 544 13.53 -9.43 13.05
C PRO A 544 12.31 -9.74 12.17
N ILE A 545 11.44 -8.74 11.94
CA ILE A 545 10.29 -8.87 11.03
C ILE A 545 10.80 -9.11 9.61
N TRP A 546 11.75 -8.28 9.17
CA TRP A 546 12.43 -8.43 7.89
C TRP A 546 13.05 -9.83 7.74
N SER A 547 13.79 -10.29 8.76
CA SER A 547 14.43 -11.61 8.79
C SER A 547 13.42 -12.75 8.62
N LYS A 548 12.27 -12.66 9.30
CA LYS A 548 11.25 -13.69 9.24
C LYS A 548 10.63 -13.75 7.84
N ILE A 549 10.29 -12.61 7.26
CA ILE A 549 9.62 -12.54 5.95
C ILE A 549 10.55 -13.02 4.84
N ILE A 550 11.78 -12.50 4.79
CA ILE A 550 12.71 -12.82 3.70
C ILE A 550 13.03 -14.31 3.65
N SER A 551 13.00 -15.01 4.80
CA SER A 551 13.27 -16.45 4.90
C SER A 551 12.30 -17.35 4.11
N TYR A 552 11.16 -16.81 3.65
CA TYR A 552 10.21 -17.52 2.78
C TYR A 552 10.55 -17.42 1.29
N TYR A 553 11.54 -16.61 0.91
CA TYR A 553 12.00 -16.45 -0.46
C TYR A 553 13.27 -17.27 -0.73
N ASP A 554 13.39 -17.82 -1.93
CA ASP A 554 14.57 -18.58 -2.38
C ASP A 554 15.65 -17.64 -2.95
N TYR A 555 16.24 -16.77 -2.11
CA TYR A 555 17.35 -15.91 -2.50
C TYR A 555 18.70 -16.62 -2.36
N THR A 556 19.68 -16.17 -3.16
CA THR A 556 20.94 -16.89 -3.36
C THR A 556 22.11 -16.31 -2.57
N GLY A 557 22.01 -15.05 -2.12
CA GLY A 557 23.15 -14.35 -1.51
C GLY A 557 24.32 -14.15 -2.47
N ASN A 558 24.07 -14.23 -3.78
CA ASN A 558 25.07 -14.04 -4.82
C ASN A 558 25.30 -12.54 -5.00
N PHE A 559 26.38 -12.05 -4.42
CA PHE A 559 26.90 -10.71 -4.65
C PHE A 559 28.13 -10.76 -5.56
N PRO A 560 28.42 -9.69 -6.31
CA PRO A 560 29.68 -9.59 -7.05
C PRO A 560 30.85 -9.68 -6.07
N SER A 561 31.83 -10.53 -6.35
CA SER A 561 33.05 -10.62 -5.55
C SER A 561 34.03 -9.53 -5.97
N TRP A 562 34.48 -8.71 -5.03
CA TRP A 562 35.40 -7.63 -5.34
C TRP A 562 36.87 -8.08 -5.28
N LYS A 563 37.67 -7.63 -6.28
CA LYS A 563 39.13 -7.49 -6.15
C LYS A 563 39.44 -6.01 -6.01
N VAL A 564 39.77 -5.58 -4.80
CA VAL A 564 40.27 -4.23 -4.53
C VAL A 564 41.56 -4.03 -5.29
N THR A 565 41.53 -3.21 -6.34
CA THR A 565 42.79 -2.64 -6.83
C THR A 565 43.02 -1.42 -5.96
N LYS A 566 44.04 -1.44 -5.09
CA LYS A 566 44.46 -0.25 -4.32
C LYS A 566 44.87 0.83 -5.30
N GLN A 567 43.92 1.65 -5.76
CA GLN A 567 44.27 2.89 -6.42
C GLN A 567 44.78 3.87 -5.36
N GLN A 568 45.99 4.38 -5.55
CA GLN A 568 46.50 5.50 -4.78
C GLN A 568 45.69 6.74 -5.16
N ILE A 569 44.65 7.04 -4.39
CA ILE A 569 43.90 8.29 -4.53
C ILE A 569 44.02 9.01 -3.19
N ALA A 570 44.28 10.32 -3.28
CA ALA A 570 44.68 11.18 -2.18
C ALA A 570 43.79 11.02 -0.94
N ARG A 571 44.41 10.97 0.25
CA ARG A 571 43.70 11.15 1.53
C ARG A 571 42.97 12.49 1.45
N VAL A 572 41.65 12.47 1.33
CA VAL A 572 40.83 13.66 1.50
C VAL A 572 40.91 14.00 2.98
N ILE A 573 41.73 15.00 3.29
CA ILE A 573 41.75 15.58 4.63
C ILE A 573 40.53 16.50 4.69
N PRO A 574 39.62 16.32 5.66
CA PRO A 574 38.46 17.20 5.77
C PRO A 574 38.92 18.66 5.84
N THR A 575 38.29 19.52 5.05
CA THR A 575 38.52 20.96 5.11
C THR A 575 37.40 21.59 5.92
N GLY A 576 37.76 22.24 7.04
CA GLY A 576 36.81 22.91 7.92
C GLY A 576 36.21 21.97 8.96
N PHE A 577 36.74 22.03 10.18
CA PHE A 577 36.28 21.24 11.31
C PHE A 577 35.49 22.12 12.27
N ILE A 578 34.45 21.52 12.83
CA ILE A 578 33.61 22.17 13.84
C ILE A 578 33.66 21.29 15.08
N ILE A 579 34.51 21.64 16.04
CA ILE A 579 34.66 20.94 17.32
C ILE A 579 33.92 21.73 18.39
N ASP A 580 33.14 21.04 19.22
CA ASP A 580 32.50 21.67 20.39
C ASP A 580 33.50 21.75 21.56
N SER A 581 34.40 22.72 21.51
CA SER A 581 35.42 22.90 22.55
C SER A 581 34.81 23.24 23.91
N GLU A 582 33.66 23.92 23.94
CA GLU A 582 32.96 24.23 25.19
C GLU A 582 32.49 22.96 25.87
N ARG A 583 31.87 22.06 25.10
CA ARG A 583 31.41 20.77 25.61
C ARG A 583 32.54 19.85 26.05
N ILE A 584 33.66 19.82 25.32
CA ILE A 584 34.85 19.06 25.73
C ILE A 584 35.38 19.58 27.08
N ILE A 585 35.48 20.90 27.24
CA ILE A 585 35.95 21.50 28.49
C ILE A 585 34.96 21.24 29.62
N GLN A 586 33.65 21.43 29.38
CA GLN A 586 32.61 21.16 30.36
C GLN A 586 32.67 19.71 30.87
N TRP A 587 32.86 18.73 29.99
CA TRP A 587 32.98 17.32 30.39
C TRP A 587 34.25 17.02 31.20
N ILE A 588 35.32 17.77 30.96
CA ILE A 588 36.53 17.66 31.77
C ILE A 588 36.28 18.27 33.15
N GLU A 589 35.63 19.43 33.21
CA GLU A 589 35.31 20.15 34.45
C GLU A 589 34.29 19.40 35.34
N ASP A 590 33.27 18.78 34.72
CA ASP A 590 32.25 18.01 35.43
C ASP A 590 32.64 16.53 35.68
N GLY A 591 33.81 16.11 35.17
CA GLY A 591 34.37 14.78 35.33
C GLY A 591 33.78 13.70 34.41
N SER A 592 32.88 14.05 33.48
CA SER A 592 32.30 13.12 32.49
C SER A 592 33.31 12.59 31.48
N LEU A 593 34.39 13.33 31.22
CA LEU A 593 35.51 12.91 30.39
C LEU A 593 36.80 13.11 31.19
N SER A 594 37.59 12.05 31.38
CA SER A 594 38.91 12.20 31.99
C SER A 594 39.94 12.74 30.98
N GLU A 595 40.94 13.47 31.47
CA GLU A 595 42.03 13.95 30.60
C GLU A 595 42.75 12.79 29.91
N ASP A 596 42.93 11.65 30.59
CA ASP A 596 43.53 10.44 30.01
C ASP A 596 42.66 9.82 28.90
N ALA A 597 41.33 9.88 29.03
CA ALA A 597 40.42 9.45 27.98
C ALA A 597 40.53 10.35 26.74
N LEU A 598 40.59 11.68 26.94
CA LEU A 598 40.82 12.62 25.84
C LEU A 598 42.18 12.39 25.18
N LEU A 599 43.23 12.16 25.96
CA LEU A 599 44.56 11.81 25.46
C LEU A 599 44.54 10.53 24.63
N SER A 600 43.80 9.50 25.06
CA SER A 600 43.64 8.25 24.32
C SER A 600 42.88 8.44 23.00
N LEU A 601 41.89 9.35 22.96
CA LEU A 601 41.17 9.69 21.72
C LEU A 601 42.09 10.41 20.72
N LEU A 602 42.83 11.43 21.18
CA LEU A 602 43.86 12.10 20.37
C LEU A 602 44.96 11.09 19.96
N ASP A 603 45.22 10.13 20.86
CA ASP A 603 45.98 8.88 20.75
C ASP A 603 45.82 8.12 19.42
N GLN A 604 44.64 8.23 18.83
CA GLN A 604 44.22 7.42 17.68
C GLN A 604 44.09 8.25 16.39
N MET A 605 44.30 9.57 16.48
CA MET A 605 44.20 10.52 15.38
C MET A 605 45.58 10.75 14.74
N ASP A 606 45.57 11.14 13.46
CA ASP A 606 46.80 11.58 12.79
C ASP A 606 47.29 12.94 13.31
N ASN A 607 48.56 13.28 13.05
CA ASN A 607 49.20 14.45 13.63
C ASN A 607 48.53 15.76 13.21
N LYS A 608 48.05 15.85 11.96
CA LYS A 608 47.37 17.05 11.47
C LYS A 608 46.05 17.25 12.20
N MET A 609 45.31 16.16 12.38
CA MET A 609 44.05 16.14 13.14
C MET A 609 44.24 16.56 14.59
N VAL A 610 45.28 16.05 15.27
CA VAL A 610 45.56 16.46 16.66
C VAL A 610 45.94 17.92 16.77
N LEU A 611 46.77 18.43 15.86
CA LEU A 611 47.14 19.85 15.85
C LEU A 611 45.91 20.75 15.72
N GLU A 612 44.91 20.33 14.95
CA GLU A 612 43.68 21.09 14.78
C GLU A 612 42.82 21.09 16.04
N VAL A 613 42.62 19.94 16.69
CA VAL A 613 41.91 19.86 17.99
C VAL A 613 42.60 20.74 19.04
N LEU A 614 43.93 20.64 19.13
CA LEU A 614 44.71 21.48 20.06
C LEU A 614 44.60 22.96 19.74
N SER A 615 44.57 23.33 18.46
CA SER A 615 44.40 24.72 18.03
C SER A 615 43.05 25.29 18.47
N VAL A 616 41.97 24.52 18.31
CA VAL A 616 40.62 24.92 18.76
C VAL A 616 40.55 25.00 20.29
N LEU A 617 41.06 24.00 21.01
CA LEU A 617 41.10 24.02 22.47
C LEU A 617 41.93 25.18 23.01
N ASN A 618 43.06 25.51 22.37
CA ASN A 618 43.93 26.61 22.78
C ASN A 618 43.25 27.98 22.66
N GLN A 619 42.31 28.17 21.72
CA GLN A 619 41.53 29.41 21.65
C GLN A 619 40.62 29.61 22.86
N ARG A 620 40.17 28.52 23.50
CA ARG A 620 39.25 28.56 24.64
C ARG A 620 39.94 28.42 26.00
N SER A 621 40.89 27.49 26.12
CA SER A 621 41.68 27.25 27.33
C SER A 621 43.14 26.96 26.96
N PRO A 622 43.98 28.01 26.85
CA PRO A 622 45.39 27.87 26.48
C PRO A 622 46.21 26.98 27.43
N GLU A 623 45.93 27.07 28.73
CA GLU A 623 46.64 26.29 29.75
C GLU A 623 46.34 24.79 29.61
N PHE A 624 45.06 24.44 29.44
CA PHE A 624 44.65 23.05 29.21
C PHE A 624 45.25 22.50 27.92
N ALA A 625 45.18 23.25 26.81
CA ALA A 625 45.75 22.83 25.54
C ALA A 625 47.28 22.62 25.62
N ARG A 626 48.00 23.48 26.36
CA ARG A 626 49.44 23.32 26.59
C ARG A 626 49.76 22.06 27.40
N ASN A 627 49.03 21.83 28.49
CA ASN A 627 49.21 20.61 29.30
C ASN A 627 48.95 19.34 28.49
N LEU A 628 47.89 19.34 27.67
CA LEU A 628 47.55 18.24 26.79
C LEU A 628 48.64 17.99 25.75
N TRP A 629 49.17 19.06 25.14
CA TRP A 629 50.30 18.99 24.21
C TRP A 629 51.56 18.43 24.87
N ASP A 630 51.91 18.87 26.08
CA ASP A 630 53.09 18.39 26.79
C ASP A 630 53.04 16.90 27.09
N LYS A 631 51.84 16.35 27.31
CA LYS A 631 51.60 14.91 27.47
C LYS A 631 51.60 14.15 26.14
N LEU A 632 51.09 14.75 25.06
CA LEU A 632 51.04 14.11 23.74
C LEU A 632 52.41 14.09 23.05
N LYS A 633 53.22 15.14 23.20
CA LYS A 633 54.49 15.29 22.47
C LYS A 633 55.51 14.18 22.75
N THR A 634 55.38 13.52 23.91
CA THR A 634 56.24 12.41 24.33
C THR A 634 55.72 11.03 23.91
N LYS A 635 54.44 10.91 23.52
CA LYS A 635 53.80 9.62 23.21
C LYS A 635 53.84 9.23 21.74
N ARG A 636 54.15 10.18 20.84
CA ARG A 636 53.96 10.02 19.39
C ARG A 636 55.04 10.72 18.58
N VAL A 637 55.28 10.23 17.38
CA VAL A 637 56.18 10.81 16.38
C VAL A 637 55.37 11.80 15.54
N TRP A 638 55.81 13.06 15.50
CA TRP A 638 55.06 14.20 14.92
C TRP A 638 55.39 14.47 13.46
#